data_AF-G7YW87-F1
#
_entry.id   AF-G7YW87-F1
#
_cell.length_a   1.000
_cell.length_b   1.000
_cell.length_c   1.000
_cell.angle_alpha   90.00
_cell.angle_beta   90.00
_cell.angle_gamma   90.00
#
_symmetry.space_group_name_H-M   'P 1'
#
loop_
_entity.id
_entity.type
_entity.pdbx_description
1 polymer ?
#
loop_
_entity_poly.entity_id
_entity_poly.type
_entity_poly.pdbx_seq_one_letter_code
_entity_poly.pdbx_strand_id
1 'polypeptide(L)'
;VRREKLGKPMLFTQRLPFKIVPTLVTVGKFGRGESSLVFVTPSGKYRDGANCIGVFSSLTSKDESLLVVGGNCSLVGFNRLGAEVLWTVTGDVVSCLTSIDAELSVEEAAHDLVVGSENFCIRIIHKDAVQDEITETDVVTNLTSLGQGYFGYGLRNGTVGVYNRSIRVWRIKCKSKPVSMVAYDINQDGCLELICGWANGKVDARLRATGVVVFKTQLESPIAGLVVADYANFSNILLVCSVDGEVQGYDQCASEPGVDSAATEELLRGLNLRKQQALLQLHHQTEGSRTEHIASLDVPDDQLHKVQADTPLQVYMDHDAETRCVQLYVRSNNETPLRCLLLFGEGLFPECESRIIYPRESVTFPSGYVVQLRPPRNLPVDLTIKAYAIPAMRSTEQTLFHVFSATVLLPRFSMYRLTDEEESVELAKPVGGVQFCLSDRPQRLIGWIQENFIVNEELRINKAGNLVVCFQALRQFSDPVPQNGVDREEFLSNLSCKASPAIWIRMSAKGEVTMQLDDIETASDMIQSIAKQFNLTNLPSTCNFPLAFAQLSHAIQAVEAHRVTREQIVADMAEKMEHLKVTLVKAEGHRLTCDWASAKEMYTELLHANRQLLASFNSRSNEHQLLTDYQKRINQLIEQASSLRGKGCAIANHVFVNAERMGFIVVDMERITVGLG
;
A
#
# COMPACT_ATOMS: atom_id res chain seq x y z
N VAL A 1 -49.57 15.22 -20.57
CA VAL A 1 -49.28 15.75 -19.22
C VAL A 1 -48.60 14.61 -18.43
N ARG A 2 -47.37 14.13 -18.64
CA ARG A 2 -46.04 14.67 -18.99
C ARG A 2 -45.57 15.83 -18.11
N ARG A 3 -45.20 15.49 -16.87
CA ARG A 3 -44.18 16.12 -16.04
C ARG A 3 -43.57 15.03 -15.15
N GLU A 4 -42.28 15.17 -14.86
CA GLU A 4 -41.41 14.30 -14.03
C GLU A 4 -40.73 13.11 -14.75
N LYS A 5 -39.70 13.43 -15.54
CA LYS A 5 -38.47 12.61 -15.60
C LYS A 5 -37.29 13.57 -15.49
N LEU A 6 -36.71 13.65 -14.29
CA LEU A 6 -35.39 14.27 -14.09
C LEU A 6 -34.37 13.58 -15.01
N GLY A 7 -33.51 14.37 -15.64
CA GLY A 7 -32.46 13.91 -16.55
C GLY A 7 -31.51 12.91 -15.89
N LYS A 8 -31.66 11.64 -16.24
CA LYS A 8 -30.64 10.63 -15.97
C LYS A 8 -29.87 10.38 -17.28
N PRO A 9 -28.52 10.46 -17.29
CA PRO A 9 -27.69 10.14 -18.46
C PRO A 9 -27.65 8.64 -18.81
N MET A 10 -28.61 7.86 -18.29
CA MET A 10 -28.64 6.42 -18.46
C MET A 10 -29.30 6.08 -19.81
N LEU A 11 -28.50 5.57 -20.73
CA LEU A 11 -28.90 5.18 -22.08
C LEU A 11 -29.69 3.88 -22.08
N PHE A 12 -29.23 2.89 -21.33
CA PHE A 12 -29.88 1.59 -21.22
C PHE A 12 -29.56 0.90 -19.89
N THR A 13 -30.39 -0.09 -19.56
CA THR A 13 -30.10 -1.10 -18.54
C THR A 13 -30.41 -2.47 -19.12
N GLN A 14 -29.53 -3.43 -18.89
CA GLN A 14 -29.65 -4.82 -19.33
C GLN A 14 -29.29 -5.74 -18.16
N ARG A 15 -30.06 -6.81 -17.95
CA ARG A 15 -29.73 -7.82 -16.94
C ARG A 15 -29.30 -9.12 -17.62
N LEU A 16 -28.06 -9.50 -17.37
CA LEU A 16 -27.48 -10.77 -17.83
C LEU A 16 -27.89 -11.90 -16.86
N PRO A 17 -28.05 -13.14 -17.36
CA PRO A 17 -28.43 -14.29 -16.54
C PRO A 17 -27.25 -14.86 -15.73
N PHE A 18 -26.10 -14.17 -15.69
CA PHE A 18 -24.86 -14.64 -15.09
C PHE A 18 -24.40 -13.71 -13.97
N LYS A 19 -23.80 -14.30 -12.93
CA LYS A 19 -23.04 -13.52 -11.95
C LYS A 19 -21.67 -13.16 -12.50
N ILE A 20 -21.26 -11.92 -12.27
CA ILE A 20 -20.00 -11.37 -12.76
C ILE A 20 -18.99 -11.37 -11.62
N VAL A 21 -17.79 -11.87 -11.88
CA VAL A 21 -16.68 -11.81 -10.92
C VAL A 21 -16.12 -10.39 -10.88
N PRO A 22 -15.99 -9.77 -9.69
CA PRO A 22 -15.38 -8.45 -9.54
C PRO A 22 -14.00 -8.35 -10.19
N THR A 23 -13.68 -7.15 -10.68
CA THR A 23 -12.42 -6.75 -11.32
C THR A 23 -12.07 -7.44 -12.66
N LEU A 24 -12.89 -8.39 -13.11
CA LEU A 24 -12.68 -9.13 -14.36
C LEU A 24 -13.77 -8.82 -15.38
N VAL A 25 -13.83 -7.55 -15.78
CA VAL A 25 -14.72 -7.04 -16.81
C VAL A 25 -13.90 -6.22 -17.80
N THR A 26 -14.05 -6.50 -19.08
CA THR A 26 -13.41 -5.75 -20.17
C THR A 26 -14.34 -5.67 -21.38
N VAL A 27 -14.03 -4.79 -22.32
CA VAL A 27 -14.71 -4.73 -23.62
C VAL A 27 -13.64 -4.84 -24.70
N GLY A 28 -13.95 -5.58 -25.76
CA GLY A 28 -13.06 -5.71 -26.90
C GLY A 28 -13.80 -6.04 -28.18
N LYS A 29 -13.16 -5.78 -29.31
CA LYS A 29 -13.66 -6.14 -30.64
C LYS A 29 -13.09 -7.49 -31.02
N PHE A 30 -13.77 -8.57 -30.62
CA PHE A 30 -13.31 -9.96 -30.84
C PHE A 30 -13.81 -10.58 -32.17
N GLY A 31 -14.72 -9.89 -32.87
CA GLY A 31 -15.34 -10.33 -34.12
C GLY A 31 -15.22 -9.30 -35.26
N ARG A 32 -16.19 -9.26 -36.18
CA ARG A 32 -16.26 -8.37 -37.37
C ARG A 32 -16.43 -6.87 -37.04
N GLY A 33 -15.62 -6.32 -36.14
CA GLY A 33 -15.64 -4.92 -35.74
C GLY A 33 -16.65 -4.55 -34.64
N GLU A 34 -17.52 -5.48 -34.23
CA GLU A 34 -18.47 -5.24 -33.13
C GLU A 34 -17.78 -5.37 -31.76
N SER A 35 -18.03 -4.39 -30.89
CA SER A 35 -17.58 -4.43 -29.50
C SER A 35 -18.41 -5.39 -28.67
N SER A 36 -17.75 -6.26 -27.92
CA SER A 36 -18.37 -7.23 -27.03
C SER A 36 -17.89 -7.04 -25.59
N LEU A 37 -18.83 -7.10 -24.65
CA LEU A 37 -18.52 -7.12 -23.22
C LEU A 37 -18.07 -8.52 -22.82
N VAL A 38 -16.89 -8.62 -22.21
CA VAL A 38 -16.29 -9.87 -21.74
C VAL A 38 -16.11 -9.81 -20.24
N PHE A 39 -16.53 -10.87 -19.57
CA PHE A 39 -16.43 -10.98 -18.13
C PHE A 39 -16.27 -12.43 -17.69
N VAL A 40 -15.77 -12.62 -16.48
CA VAL A 40 -15.57 -13.97 -15.89
C VAL A 40 -16.75 -14.30 -14.97
N THR A 41 -17.22 -15.54 -15.04
CA THR A 41 -18.23 -16.09 -14.12
C THR A 41 -17.56 -16.96 -13.04
N PRO A 42 -18.19 -17.14 -11.86
CA PRO A 42 -17.56 -17.82 -10.72
C PRO A 42 -17.12 -19.28 -10.97
N SER A 43 -17.63 -19.94 -12.02
CA SER A 43 -17.32 -21.35 -12.31
C SER A 43 -15.96 -21.58 -12.98
N GLY A 44 -15.14 -20.55 -13.19
CA GLY A 44 -13.81 -20.70 -13.78
C GLY A 44 -12.76 -19.84 -13.09
N LYS A 45 -12.01 -20.40 -12.12
CA LYS A 45 -10.69 -19.88 -11.75
C LYS A 45 -9.74 -20.98 -11.27
N TYR A 46 -8.59 -21.05 -11.93
CA TYR A 46 -7.28 -21.24 -11.29
C TYR A 46 -6.52 -19.93 -11.46
N ARG A 47 -5.89 -19.41 -10.38
CA ARG A 47 -4.91 -18.32 -10.51
C ARG A 47 -3.57 -18.98 -10.81
N ASP A 48 -3.01 -18.75 -11.99
CA ASP A 48 -1.71 -19.30 -12.42
C ASP A 48 -0.58 -18.28 -12.19
N GLY A 49 -0.55 -17.65 -11.01
CA GLY A 49 0.49 -16.68 -10.62
C GLY A 49 0.44 -15.29 -11.26
N ALA A 50 -0.33 -15.06 -12.33
CA ALA A 50 -0.58 -13.73 -12.89
C ALA A 50 -1.70 -13.00 -12.10
N ASN A 51 -1.35 -11.88 -11.46
CA ASN A 51 -2.25 -11.13 -10.59
C ASN A 51 -2.95 -9.98 -11.32
N CYS A 52 -2.23 -9.32 -12.24
CA CYS A 52 -2.79 -8.29 -13.11
C CYS A 52 -2.13 -8.34 -14.49
N ILE A 53 -2.84 -7.85 -15.50
CA ILE A 53 -2.37 -7.79 -16.88
C ILE A 53 -2.81 -6.47 -17.51
N GLY A 54 -1.96 -5.88 -18.33
CA GLY A 54 -2.27 -4.67 -19.08
C GLY A 54 -1.56 -4.67 -20.43
N VAL A 55 -2.18 -4.03 -21.42
CA VAL A 55 -1.56 -3.79 -22.71
C VAL A 55 -1.19 -2.32 -22.78
N PHE A 56 0.09 -2.04 -23.00
CA PHE A 56 0.65 -0.69 -22.98
C PHE A 56 1.47 -0.46 -24.23
N SER A 57 1.29 0.70 -24.87
CA SER A 57 2.10 1.14 -26.01
C SER A 57 3.33 1.92 -25.54
N SER A 58 4.39 1.89 -26.34
CA SER A 58 5.53 2.83 -26.24
C SER A 58 6.24 2.87 -24.88
N LEU A 59 6.36 1.72 -24.20
CA LEU A 59 7.10 1.60 -22.94
C LEU A 59 8.63 1.48 -23.13
N THR A 60 9.08 0.84 -24.21
CA THR A 60 10.51 0.53 -24.43
C THR A 60 11.06 1.11 -25.74
N SER A 61 10.37 0.87 -26.86
CA SER A 61 10.73 1.34 -28.20
C SER A 61 9.50 1.80 -29.00
N LYS A 62 9.74 2.54 -30.10
CA LYS A 62 8.68 3.09 -30.96
C LYS A 62 7.82 1.97 -31.57
N ASP A 63 6.50 2.17 -31.48
CA ASP A 63 5.42 1.42 -32.16
C ASP A 63 5.08 -0.01 -31.69
N GLU A 64 5.69 -0.51 -30.61
CA GLU A 64 5.32 -1.81 -30.06
C GLU A 64 4.39 -1.69 -28.84
N SER A 65 3.28 -2.43 -28.89
CA SER A 65 2.40 -2.65 -27.74
C SER A 65 2.89 -3.88 -26.99
N LEU A 66 3.19 -3.71 -25.71
CA LEU A 66 3.62 -4.78 -24.82
C LEU A 66 2.48 -5.25 -23.94
N LEU A 67 2.40 -6.56 -23.76
CA LEU A 67 1.56 -7.22 -22.76
C LEU A 67 2.36 -7.31 -21.46
N VAL A 68 2.05 -6.47 -20.49
CA VAL A 68 2.73 -6.47 -19.18
C VAL A 68 1.89 -7.25 -18.19
N VAL A 69 2.53 -8.22 -17.54
CA VAL A 69 1.96 -9.11 -16.52
C VAL A 69 2.64 -8.80 -15.19
N GLY A 70 1.83 -8.50 -14.18
CA GLY A 70 2.27 -8.39 -12.79
C GLY A 70 2.00 -9.69 -12.04
N GLY A 71 3.05 -10.24 -11.42
CA GLY A 71 3.01 -11.51 -10.70
C GLY A 71 3.38 -11.36 -9.23
N ASN A 72 3.96 -12.43 -8.67
CA ASN A 72 4.45 -12.47 -7.30
C ASN A 72 5.87 -11.87 -7.24
N CYS A 73 5.97 -10.57 -6.91
CA CYS A 73 7.24 -9.85 -6.84
C CYS A 73 7.98 -9.69 -8.19
N SER A 74 7.25 -9.76 -9.32
CA SER A 74 7.83 -9.62 -10.66
C SER A 74 6.87 -8.94 -11.63
N LEU A 75 7.48 -8.28 -12.61
CA LEU A 75 6.84 -7.69 -13.78
C LEU A 75 7.50 -8.27 -15.02
N VAL A 76 6.69 -8.77 -15.95
CA VAL A 76 7.17 -9.33 -17.22
C VAL A 76 6.38 -8.71 -18.36
N GLY A 77 7.07 -8.17 -19.36
CA GLY A 77 6.49 -7.61 -20.57
C GLY A 77 6.80 -8.46 -21.78
N PHE A 78 5.76 -8.90 -22.48
CA PHE A 78 5.87 -9.68 -23.71
C PHE A 78 5.50 -8.83 -24.92
N ASN A 79 6.19 -9.03 -26.04
CA ASN A 79 5.76 -8.49 -27.31
C ASN A 79 4.67 -9.33 -27.96
N ARG A 80 4.21 -8.91 -29.15
CA ARG A 80 3.17 -9.61 -29.92
C ARG A 80 3.56 -11.02 -30.36
N LEU A 81 4.85 -11.33 -30.39
CA LEU A 81 5.40 -12.66 -30.71
C LEU A 81 5.53 -13.56 -29.47
N GLY A 82 5.26 -13.03 -28.27
CA GLY A 82 5.46 -13.74 -27.00
C GLY A 82 6.92 -13.75 -26.52
N ALA A 83 7.81 -12.96 -27.13
CA ALA A 83 9.16 -12.78 -26.62
C ALA A 83 9.16 -11.82 -25.43
N GLU A 84 9.92 -12.15 -24.39
CA GLU A 84 10.15 -11.29 -23.23
C GLU A 84 11.02 -10.09 -23.64
N VAL A 85 10.49 -8.87 -23.45
CA VAL A 85 11.18 -7.61 -23.78
C VAL A 85 11.43 -6.74 -22.55
N LEU A 86 10.64 -6.94 -21.49
CA LEU A 86 10.77 -6.22 -20.22
C LEU A 86 10.70 -7.24 -19.08
N TRP A 87 11.60 -7.11 -18.11
CA TRP A 87 11.52 -7.88 -16.87
C TRP A 87 12.07 -7.04 -15.72
N THR A 88 11.36 -6.98 -14.60
CA THR A 88 11.87 -6.35 -13.36
C THR A 88 11.28 -7.03 -12.12
N VAL A 89 12.01 -6.95 -11.01
CA VAL A 89 11.55 -7.35 -9.67
C VAL A 89 10.73 -6.23 -9.04
N THR A 90 9.76 -6.60 -8.22
CA THR A 90 9.01 -5.69 -7.34
C THR A 90 9.00 -6.19 -5.90
N GLY A 91 8.86 -5.27 -4.93
CA GLY A 91 9.08 -5.62 -3.52
C GLY A 91 8.01 -6.50 -2.91
N ASP A 92 6.88 -6.61 -3.61
CA ASP A 92 5.80 -7.52 -3.27
C ASP A 92 4.98 -7.85 -4.52
N VAL A 93 3.92 -8.63 -4.31
CA VAL A 93 2.88 -8.93 -5.28
C VAL A 93 2.42 -7.66 -5.99
N VAL A 94 2.49 -7.67 -7.31
CA VAL A 94 1.93 -6.61 -8.14
C VAL A 94 0.42 -6.82 -8.22
N SER A 95 -0.34 -5.82 -7.81
CA SER A 95 -1.79 -5.89 -7.72
C SER A 95 -2.50 -5.16 -8.85
N CYS A 96 -1.91 -4.10 -9.41
CA CYS A 96 -2.49 -3.31 -10.49
C CYS A 96 -1.43 -2.54 -11.29
N LEU A 97 -1.77 -2.19 -12.53
CA LEU A 97 -0.90 -1.55 -13.51
C LEU A 97 -1.65 -0.43 -14.25
N THR A 98 -0.98 0.66 -14.55
CA THR A 98 -1.44 1.67 -15.52
C THR A 98 -0.24 2.37 -16.17
N SER A 99 -0.47 3.26 -17.14
CA SER A 99 0.61 4.02 -17.79
C SER A 99 0.30 5.51 -17.80
N ILE A 100 1.33 6.35 -17.67
CA ILE A 100 1.22 7.81 -17.76
C ILE A 100 2.20 8.37 -18.79
N ASP A 101 1.97 9.60 -19.22
CA ASP A 101 2.86 10.28 -20.17
C ASP A 101 4.19 10.66 -19.51
N ALA A 102 5.31 10.32 -20.16
CA ALA A 102 6.65 10.59 -19.65
C ALA A 102 6.96 12.10 -19.54
N GLU A 103 7.85 12.47 -18.62
CA GLU A 103 8.24 13.87 -18.37
C GLU A 103 9.08 14.49 -19.49
N LEU A 104 9.83 13.65 -20.20
CA LEU A 104 10.84 14.05 -21.15
C LEU A 104 10.51 13.51 -22.54
N SER A 105 9.79 14.30 -23.34
CA SER A 105 10.25 14.73 -24.67
C SER A 105 9.08 15.29 -25.49
N VAL A 106 9.30 16.51 -26.00
CA VAL A 106 8.45 17.16 -27.01
C VAL A 106 8.54 16.45 -28.37
N GLU A 107 9.39 15.41 -28.48
CA GLU A 107 9.71 14.74 -29.74
C GLU A 107 9.38 13.23 -29.75
N GLU A 108 9.10 12.57 -28.62
CA GLU A 108 8.74 11.14 -28.59
C GLU A 108 7.63 10.82 -27.56
N ALA A 109 6.53 10.19 -28.03
CA ALA A 109 5.47 9.69 -27.17
C ALA A 109 5.94 8.43 -26.40
N ALA A 110 6.69 8.64 -25.32
CA ALA A 110 7.07 7.61 -24.36
C ALA A 110 6.11 7.62 -23.16
N HIS A 111 5.81 6.43 -22.63
CA HIS A 111 4.97 6.28 -21.45
C HIS A 111 5.75 5.65 -20.30
N ASP A 112 5.47 6.11 -19.09
CA ASP A 112 5.97 5.51 -17.84
C ASP A 112 4.94 4.50 -17.33
N LEU A 113 5.43 3.35 -16.88
CA LEU A 113 4.61 2.32 -16.26
C LEU A 113 4.41 2.64 -14.78
N VAL A 114 3.17 2.73 -14.33
CA VAL A 114 2.82 2.92 -12.93
C VAL A 114 2.32 1.59 -12.36
N VAL A 115 2.96 1.15 -11.28
CA VAL A 115 2.79 -0.19 -10.71
C VAL A 115 2.36 -0.08 -9.25
N GLY A 116 1.23 -0.68 -8.91
CA GLY A 116 0.77 -0.82 -7.53
C GLY A 116 1.16 -2.18 -6.96
N SER A 117 1.62 -2.20 -5.72
CA SER A 117 2.10 -3.41 -5.03
C SER A 117 1.42 -3.62 -3.67
N GLU A 118 1.44 -4.86 -3.17
CA GLU A 118 0.87 -5.22 -1.86
C GLU A 118 1.70 -4.71 -0.66
N ASN A 119 2.95 -4.28 -0.87
CA ASN A 119 3.76 -3.57 0.13
C ASN A 119 3.38 -2.09 0.31
N PHE A 120 2.21 -1.68 -0.19
CA PHE A 120 1.65 -0.33 -0.11
C PHE A 120 2.41 0.69 -0.97
N CYS A 121 3.24 0.23 -1.91
CA CYS A 121 4.02 1.12 -2.77
C CYS A 121 3.38 1.26 -4.16
N ILE A 122 3.47 2.48 -4.69
CA ILE A 122 3.24 2.81 -6.10
C ILE A 122 4.59 3.19 -6.69
N ARG A 123 5.03 2.47 -7.73
CA ARG A 123 6.30 2.73 -8.42
C ARG A 123 6.03 3.25 -9.82
N ILE A 124 6.73 4.33 -10.19
CA ILE A 124 6.73 4.87 -11.56
C ILE A 124 8.04 4.40 -12.21
N ILE A 125 7.92 3.56 -13.24
CA ILE A 125 9.03 2.91 -13.92
C ILE A 125 9.11 3.48 -15.34
N HIS A 126 10.27 4.03 -15.68
CA HIS A 126 10.57 4.46 -17.04
C HIS A 126 11.54 3.46 -17.65
N LYS A 127 11.11 2.79 -18.72
CA LYS A 127 11.83 1.68 -19.37
C LYS A 127 12.15 0.57 -18.36
N ASP A 128 13.36 0.57 -17.82
CA ASP A 128 13.91 -0.42 -16.90
C ASP A 128 14.23 0.14 -15.51
N ALA A 129 14.08 1.46 -15.29
CA ALA A 129 14.47 2.12 -14.04
C ALA A 129 13.28 2.68 -13.26
N VAL A 130 13.30 2.47 -11.93
CA VAL A 130 12.33 3.09 -11.01
C VAL A 130 12.69 4.58 -10.86
N GLN A 131 11.82 5.46 -11.36
CA GLN A 131 12.00 6.91 -11.24
C GLN A 131 11.57 7.43 -9.87
N ASP A 132 10.35 7.05 -9.48
CA ASP A 132 9.71 7.47 -8.24
C ASP A 132 9.05 6.29 -7.53
N GLU A 133 9.11 6.34 -6.21
CA GLU A 133 8.43 5.40 -5.31
C GLU A 133 7.61 6.18 -4.29
N ILE A 134 6.32 5.88 -4.25
CA ILE A 134 5.32 6.53 -3.41
C ILE A 134 4.80 5.47 -2.44
N THR A 135 4.90 5.73 -1.14
CA THR A 135 4.33 4.83 -0.12
C THR A 135 2.97 5.31 0.34
N GLU A 136 1.99 4.42 0.28
CA GLU A 136 0.62 4.58 0.76
C GLU A 136 0.39 3.83 2.08
N THR A 137 -0.84 3.93 2.61
CA THR A 137 -1.19 3.44 3.95
C THR A 137 -1.79 2.03 3.97
N ASP A 138 -2.12 1.46 2.81
CA ASP A 138 -2.61 0.09 2.65
C ASP A 138 -2.35 -0.38 1.20
N VAL A 139 -2.66 -1.64 0.91
CA VAL A 139 -2.51 -2.28 -0.39
C VAL A 139 -3.18 -1.46 -1.48
N VAL A 140 -2.42 -1.14 -2.52
CA VAL A 140 -2.92 -0.50 -3.74
C VAL A 140 -3.71 -1.56 -4.52
N THR A 141 -4.98 -1.34 -4.80
CA THR A 141 -5.84 -2.33 -5.50
C THR A 141 -6.23 -1.90 -6.90
N ASN A 142 -6.21 -0.60 -7.17
CA ASN A 142 -6.66 -0.04 -8.43
C ASN A 142 -5.74 1.12 -8.84
N LEU A 143 -5.42 1.20 -10.13
CA LEU A 143 -4.71 2.30 -10.75
C LEU A 143 -5.38 2.63 -12.09
N THR A 144 -5.44 3.90 -12.45
CA THR A 144 -6.05 4.34 -13.71
C THR A 144 -5.43 5.65 -14.18
N SER A 145 -4.92 5.67 -15.41
CA SER A 145 -4.41 6.89 -16.04
C SER A 145 -5.52 7.91 -16.28
N LEU A 146 -5.26 9.17 -15.97
CA LEU A 146 -6.14 10.33 -16.21
C LEU A 146 -5.52 11.31 -17.23
N GLY A 147 -4.47 10.87 -17.93
CA GLY A 147 -3.71 11.63 -18.92
C GLY A 147 -2.84 12.74 -18.31
N GLN A 148 -1.86 13.24 -19.08
CA GLN A 148 -1.01 14.38 -18.70
C GLN A 148 -0.24 14.17 -17.37
N GLY A 149 0.22 12.94 -17.11
CA GLY A 149 0.92 12.57 -15.87
C GLY A 149 0.02 12.30 -14.66
N TYR A 150 -1.30 12.52 -14.78
CA TYR A 150 -2.25 12.22 -13.71
C TYR A 150 -2.63 10.74 -13.71
N PHE A 151 -2.77 10.17 -12.51
CA PHE A 151 -3.37 8.85 -12.33
C PHE A 151 -4.17 8.79 -11.03
N GLY A 152 -5.31 8.10 -11.10
CA GLY A 152 -6.11 7.73 -9.94
C GLY A 152 -5.57 6.48 -9.28
N TYR A 153 -5.65 6.43 -7.95
CA TYR A 153 -5.28 5.26 -7.15
C TYR A 153 -6.39 4.91 -6.16
N GLY A 154 -6.53 3.63 -5.86
CA GLY A 154 -7.49 3.09 -4.89
C GLY A 154 -6.80 2.08 -3.98
N LEU A 155 -7.09 2.18 -2.69
CA LEU A 155 -6.52 1.31 -1.65
C LEU A 155 -7.59 0.38 -1.08
N ARG A 156 -7.13 -0.77 -0.56
CA ARG A 156 -7.99 -1.78 0.08
C ARG A 156 -8.77 -1.26 1.30
N ASN A 157 -8.25 -0.25 1.98
CA ASN A 157 -8.90 0.39 3.14
C ASN A 157 -10.02 1.39 2.77
N GLY A 158 -10.35 1.56 1.47
CA GLY A 158 -11.39 2.48 1.03
C GLY A 158 -10.90 3.89 0.70
N THR A 159 -9.59 4.14 0.73
CA THR A 159 -8.99 5.40 0.26
C THR A 159 -8.93 5.42 -1.27
N VAL A 160 -9.31 6.55 -1.86
CA VAL A 160 -9.19 6.83 -3.30
C VAL A 160 -8.60 8.23 -3.45
N GLY A 161 -7.72 8.43 -4.42
CA GLY A 161 -7.14 9.74 -4.68
C GLY A 161 -6.56 9.85 -6.07
N VAL A 162 -5.97 11.02 -6.33
CA VAL A 162 -5.28 11.32 -7.59
C VAL A 162 -3.89 11.83 -7.28
N TYR A 163 -2.93 11.28 -8.01
CA TYR A 163 -1.57 11.79 -8.11
C TYR A 163 -1.38 12.51 -9.44
N ASN A 164 -0.53 13.53 -9.42
CA ASN A 164 0.19 13.98 -10.60
C ASN A 164 1.64 13.57 -10.41
N ARG A 165 2.05 12.50 -11.08
CA ARG A 165 3.34 11.82 -10.84
C ARG A 165 3.55 11.51 -9.35
N SER A 166 4.52 12.14 -8.71
CA SER A 166 4.85 11.96 -7.29
C SER A 166 4.10 12.89 -6.34
N ILE A 167 3.32 13.85 -6.85
CA ILE A 167 2.60 14.84 -6.04
C ILE A 167 1.15 14.41 -5.86
N ARG A 168 0.74 14.18 -4.61
CA ARG A 168 -0.66 13.88 -4.27
C ARG A 168 -1.51 15.14 -4.45
N VAL A 169 -2.51 15.07 -5.34
CA VAL A 169 -3.40 16.21 -5.62
C VAL A 169 -4.53 16.26 -4.59
N TRP A 170 -5.23 15.14 -4.41
CA TRP A 170 -6.26 14.97 -3.39
C TRP A 170 -6.44 13.50 -3.04
N ARG A 171 -7.02 13.25 -1.88
CA ARG A 171 -7.47 11.92 -1.46
C ARG A 171 -8.74 12.02 -0.63
N ILE A 172 -9.55 10.98 -0.68
CA ILE A 172 -10.70 10.76 0.19
C ILE A 172 -10.63 9.36 0.78
N LYS A 173 -11.29 9.16 1.91
CA LYS A 173 -11.48 7.82 2.47
C LYS A 173 -12.96 7.54 2.66
N CYS A 174 -13.38 6.36 2.20
CA CYS A 174 -14.75 5.89 2.29
C CYS A 174 -14.81 4.57 3.07
N LYS A 175 -15.96 4.30 3.70
CA LYS A 175 -16.18 3.03 4.44
C LYS A 175 -16.25 1.80 3.52
N SER A 176 -16.69 2.00 2.28
CA SER A 176 -16.76 0.93 1.28
C SER A 176 -15.45 0.87 0.51
N LYS A 177 -15.08 -0.31 0.03
CA LYS A 177 -13.84 -0.52 -0.73
C LYS A 177 -14.07 -0.17 -2.21
N PRO A 178 -13.11 0.48 -2.89
CA PRO A 178 -13.14 0.61 -4.33
C PRO A 178 -12.98 -0.78 -4.96
N VAL A 179 -13.75 -1.06 -6.01
CA VAL A 179 -13.69 -2.33 -6.75
C VAL A 179 -13.09 -2.09 -8.14
N SER A 180 -13.55 -1.06 -8.83
CA SER A 180 -13.11 -0.75 -10.19
C SER A 180 -13.00 0.75 -10.36
N MET A 181 -12.02 1.18 -11.14
CA MET A 181 -11.85 2.58 -11.52
C MET A 181 -11.67 2.68 -13.03
N VAL A 182 -12.19 3.76 -13.62
CA VAL A 182 -12.00 4.08 -15.03
C VAL A 182 -11.93 5.58 -15.21
N ALA A 183 -11.20 6.01 -16.24
CA ALA A 183 -11.09 7.40 -16.63
C ALA A 183 -12.09 7.67 -17.75
N TYR A 184 -12.93 8.69 -17.57
CA TYR A 184 -13.94 9.06 -18.55
C TYR A 184 -14.31 10.52 -18.36
N ASP A 185 -14.34 11.28 -19.45
CA ASP A 185 -14.86 12.64 -19.48
C ASP A 185 -16.39 12.58 -19.52
N ILE A 186 -17.01 12.58 -18.34
CA ILE A 186 -18.47 12.45 -18.20
C ILE A 186 -19.19 13.80 -18.29
N ASN A 187 -18.49 14.91 -18.09
CA ASN A 187 -19.08 16.26 -18.10
C ASN A 187 -18.79 17.05 -19.40
N GLN A 188 -18.01 16.47 -20.32
CA GLN A 188 -17.57 17.05 -21.59
C GLN A 188 -16.69 18.30 -21.43
N ASP A 189 -15.90 18.37 -20.36
CA ASP A 189 -14.97 19.50 -20.14
C ASP A 189 -13.59 19.30 -20.82
N GLY A 190 -13.37 18.16 -21.47
CA GLY A 190 -12.12 17.79 -22.14
C GLY A 190 -11.05 17.22 -21.20
N CYS A 191 -11.33 17.11 -19.90
CA CYS A 191 -10.50 16.43 -18.92
C CYS A 191 -11.16 15.11 -18.49
N LEU A 192 -10.35 14.08 -18.25
CA LEU A 192 -10.88 12.82 -17.74
C LEU A 192 -11.19 12.91 -16.24
N GLU A 193 -12.39 12.52 -15.83
CA GLU A 193 -12.71 12.28 -14.42
C GLU A 193 -12.26 10.91 -13.96
N LEU A 194 -11.99 10.81 -12.65
CA LEU A 194 -11.85 9.52 -11.98
C LEU A 194 -13.23 8.99 -11.60
N ILE A 195 -13.68 7.94 -12.30
CA ILE A 195 -14.91 7.23 -11.97
C ILE A 195 -14.59 6.01 -11.11
N CYS A 196 -15.19 5.94 -9.93
CA CYS A 196 -14.96 4.88 -8.97
C CYS A 196 -16.26 4.10 -8.69
N GLY A 197 -16.19 2.78 -8.82
CA GLY A 197 -17.24 1.84 -8.47
C GLY A 197 -16.93 1.15 -7.15
N TRP A 198 -17.89 1.14 -6.24
CA TRP A 198 -17.70 0.71 -4.85
C TRP A 198 -18.37 -0.63 -4.56
N ALA A 199 -17.86 -1.34 -3.55
CA ALA A 199 -18.39 -2.64 -3.13
C ALA A 199 -19.83 -2.57 -2.59
N ASN A 200 -20.36 -1.39 -2.28
CA ASN A 200 -21.75 -1.17 -1.87
C ASN A 200 -22.68 -0.77 -3.03
N GLY A 201 -22.24 -0.87 -4.28
CA GLY A 201 -23.05 -0.53 -5.46
C GLY A 201 -23.07 0.97 -5.81
N LYS A 202 -22.42 1.83 -5.02
CA LYS A 202 -22.25 3.25 -5.37
C LYS A 202 -21.31 3.37 -6.57
N VAL A 203 -21.57 4.35 -7.43
CA VAL A 203 -20.61 4.86 -8.42
C VAL A 203 -20.57 6.38 -8.32
N ASP A 204 -19.38 6.97 -8.30
CA ASP A 204 -19.21 8.42 -8.41
C ASP A 204 -18.03 8.79 -9.32
N ALA A 205 -18.23 9.83 -10.12
CA ALA A 205 -17.19 10.46 -10.93
C ALA A 205 -16.72 11.74 -10.23
N ARG A 206 -15.40 11.94 -10.19
CA ARG A 206 -14.76 13.07 -9.51
C ARG A 206 -13.76 13.76 -10.41
N LEU A 207 -13.73 15.09 -10.34
CA LEU A 207 -12.76 15.91 -11.05
C LEU A 207 -11.33 15.53 -10.65
N ARG A 208 -10.47 15.29 -11.63
CA ARG A 208 -9.06 14.93 -11.39
C ARG A 208 -8.29 15.98 -10.58
N ALA A 209 -8.63 17.28 -10.72
CA ALA A 209 -7.92 18.38 -10.08
C ALA A 209 -8.35 18.63 -8.61
N THR A 210 -9.61 18.39 -8.25
CA THR A 210 -10.17 18.84 -6.95
C THR A 210 -10.84 17.73 -6.14
N GLY A 211 -11.18 16.59 -6.77
CA GLY A 211 -11.92 15.51 -6.12
C GLY A 211 -13.40 15.80 -5.89
N VAL A 212 -13.92 16.91 -6.42
CA VAL A 212 -15.35 17.26 -6.37
C VAL A 212 -16.14 16.27 -7.21
N VAL A 213 -17.29 15.81 -6.67
CA VAL A 213 -18.17 14.85 -7.35
C VAL A 213 -19.00 15.57 -8.42
N VAL A 214 -18.95 15.08 -9.64
CA VAL A 214 -19.74 15.62 -10.78
C VAL A 214 -20.85 14.67 -11.23
N PHE A 215 -20.69 13.37 -11.00
CA PHE A 215 -21.71 12.36 -11.29
C PHE A 215 -21.79 11.34 -10.15
N LYS A 216 -23.00 10.86 -9.88
CA LYS A 216 -23.24 9.82 -8.88
C LYS A 216 -24.45 8.97 -9.26
N THR A 217 -24.30 7.65 -9.13
CA THR A 217 -25.40 6.69 -9.23
C THR A 217 -25.25 5.60 -8.15
N GLN A 218 -26.30 4.81 -7.95
CA GLN A 218 -26.36 3.76 -6.94
C GLN A 218 -27.09 2.55 -7.53
N LEU A 219 -26.42 1.41 -7.55
CA LEU A 219 -26.98 0.11 -7.91
C LEU A 219 -27.37 -0.65 -6.64
N GLU A 220 -28.28 -1.62 -6.79
CA GLU A 220 -28.73 -2.48 -5.68
C GLU A 220 -27.66 -3.51 -5.26
N SER A 221 -26.84 -3.93 -6.22
CA SER A 221 -25.79 -4.95 -6.06
C SER A 221 -24.40 -4.31 -6.11
N PRO A 222 -23.38 -4.91 -5.46
CA PRO A 222 -21.99 -4.47 -5.57
C PRO A 222 -21.53 -4.28 -7.02
N ILE A 223 -20.67 -3.29 -7.26
CA ILE A 223 -20.08 -3.10 -8.58
C ILE A 223 -19.09 -4.24 -8.83
N ALA A 224 -19.18 -4.85 -10.02
CA ALA A 224 -18.23 -5.83 -10.53
C ALA A 224 -17.13 -5.18 -11.37
N GLY A 225 -17.48 -4.22 -12.23
CA GLY A 225 -16.52 -3.57 -13.12
C GLY A 225 -17.07 -2.32 -13.79
N LEU A 226 -16.16 -1.42 -14.16
CA LEU A 226 -16.41 -0.20 -14.93
C LEU A 226 -15.57 -0.24 -16.20
N VAL A 227 -16.17 0.02 -17.35
CA VAL A 227 -15.45 0.05 -18.64
C VAL A 227 -16.01 1.18 -19.50
N VAL A 228 -15.13 1.84 -20.26
CA VAL A 228 -15.54 2.81 -21.29
C VAL A 228 -15.32 2.17 -22.66
N ALA A 229 -16.37 2.12 -23.48
CA ALA A 229 -16.27 1.54 -24.82
C ALA A 229 -17.45 1.91 -25.71
N ASP A 230 -17.31 1.65 -27.02
CA ASP A 230 -18.46 1.54 -27.92
C ASP A 230 -19.26 0.30 -27.53
N TYR A 231 -20.57 0.43 -27.29
CA TYR A 231 -21.43 -0.71 -26.98
C TYR A 231 -22.89 -0.40 -27.29
N ALA A 232 -23.65 -1.42 -27.71
CA ALA A 232 -25.08 -1.30 -28.03
C ALA A 232 -25.40 -0.14 -29.00
N ASN A 233 -24.56 0.05 -30.03
CA ASN A 233 -24.62 1.14 -31.02
C ASN A 233 -24.37 2.55 -30.48
N PHE A 234 -23.97 2.69 -29.22
CA PHE A 234 -23.44 3.93 -28.68
C PHE A 234 -21.92 3.92 -28.73
N SER A 235 -21.32 5.06 -29.02
CA SER A 235 -19.86 5.22 -29.06
C SER A 235 -19.35 5.80 -27.75
N ASN A 236 -18.22 5.28 -27.26
CA ASN A 236 -17.51 5.84 -26.11
C ASN A 236 -18.41 6.13 -24.90
N ILE A 237 -19.12 5.12 -24.39
CA ILE A 237 -20.02 5.24 -23.24
C ILE A 237 -19.44 4.56 -22.00
N LEU A 238 -19.85 5.02 -20.81
CA LEU A 238 -19.52 4.38 -19.55
C LEU A 238 -20.46 3.21 -19.28
N LEU A 239 -19.90 2.01 -19.19
CA LEU A 239 -20.59 0.79 -18.77
C LEU A 239 -20.33 0.50 -17.30
N VAL A 240 -21.41 0.38 -16.53
CA VAL A 240 -21.40 0.01 -15.11
C VAL A 240 -21.98 -1.38 -14.96
N CYS A 241 -21.16 -2.35 -14.56
CA CYS A 241 -21.56 -3.74 -14.38
C CYS A 241 -21.63 -4.10 -12.89
N SER A 242 -22.73 -4.71 -12.45
CA SER A 242 -22.91 -5.25 -11.09
C SER A 242 -22.59 -6.74 -11.01
N VAL A 243 -22.32 -7.23 -9.80
CA VAL A 243 -22.03 -8.64 -9.53
C VAL A 243 -23.20 -9.55 -9.91
N ASP A 244 -24.44 -9.08 -9.79
CA ASP A 244 -25.64 -9.85 -10.17
C ASP A 244 -25.98 -9.78 -11.66
N GLY A 245 -25.09 -9.22 -12.49
CA GLY A 245 -25.23 -9.20 -13.94
C GLY A 245 -26.06 -8.03 -14.47
N GLU A 246 -26.37 -7.01 -13.66
CA GLU A 246 -26.96 -5.77 -14.17
C GLU A 246 -25.89 -4.91 -14.86
N VAL A 247 -26.16 -4.48 -16.08
CA VAL A 247 -25.27 -3.64 -16.90
C VAL A 247 -26.02 -2.37 -17.27
N GLN A 248 -25.51 -1.22 -16.84
CA GLN A 248 -26.07 0.09 -17.15
C GLN A 248 -25.10 0.87 -18.03
N GLY A 249 -25.61 1.45 -19.12
CA GLY A 249 -24.83 2.33 -20.00
C GLY A 249 -25.15 3.80 -19.75
N TYR A 250 -24.11 4.62 -19.63
CA TYR A 250 -24.22 6.06 -19.38
C TYR A 250 -23.50 6.84 -20.47
N ASP A 251 -24.19 7.83 -21.03
CA ASP A 251 -23.60 8.80 -21.94
C ASP A 251 -22.86 9.89 -21.17
N GLN A 252 -22.07 10.69 -21.89
CA GLN A 252 -21.57 11.95 -21.36
C GLN A 252 -22.75 12.88 -21.04
N CYS A 253 -22.75 13.43 -19.83
CA CYS A 253 -23.61 14.54 -19.46
C CYS A 253 -23.07 15.83 -20.09
N ALA A 254 -23.68 16.31 -21.16
CA ALA A 254 -23.54 17.71 -21.51
C ALA A 254 -24.07 18.55 -20.34
N SER A 255 -23.24 19.43 -19.78
CA SER A 255 -23.75 20.52 -18.96
C SER A 255 -24.61 21.42 -19.86
N GLU A 256 -25.94 21.27 -19.85
CA GLU A 256 -26.76 22.32 -20.46
C GLU A 256 -26.49 23.62 -19.69
N PRO A 257 -26.43 24.79 -20.37
CA PRO A 257 -26.36 26.09 -19.71
C PRO A 257 -27.66 26.30 -18.91
N GLY A 258 -27.68 25.83 -17.67
CA GLY A 258 -28.87 25.75 -16.81
C GLY A 258 -28.95 24.50 -15.91
N VAL A 259 -28.13 23.46 -16.14
CA VAL A 259 -28.01 22.26 -15.27
C VAL A 259 -27.12 22.52 -14.05
N ASP A 260 -26.69 23.77 -13.90
CA ASP A 260 -26.21 24.41 -12.67
C ASP A 260 -27.29 24.47 -11.55
N SER A 261 -28.25 23.55 -11.50
CA SER A 261 -29.29 23.58 -10.47
C SER A 261 -29.06 22.55 -9.38
N ALA A 262 -28.76 21.28 -9.65
CA ALA A 262 -28.74 20.27 -8.57
C ALA A 262 -27.37 20.11 -7.86
N ALA A 263 -26.28 19.97 -8.63
CA ALA A 263 -24.92 19.95 -8.07
C ALA A 263 -24.55 21.32 -7.48
N THR A 264 -25.02 22.37 -8.12
CA THR A 264 -24.87 23.76 -7.71
C THR A 264 -25.83 24.12 -6.57
N GLU A 265 -27.02 23.50 -6.44
CA GLU A 265 -27.85 23.57 -5.21
C GLU A 265 -27.19 22.85 -4.04
N GLU A 266 -26.61 21.67 -4.23
CA GLU A 266 -25.89 20.97 -3.14
C GLU A 266 -24.65 21.76 -2.73
N LEU A 267 -23.92 22.32 -3.70
CA LEU A 267 -22.81 23.24 -3.46
C LEU A 267 -23.27 24.54 -2.80
N LEU A 268 -24.36 25.17 -3.27
CA LEU A 268 -24.99 26.36 -2.66
C LEU A 268 -25.50 26.07 -1.26
N ARG A 269 -26.08 24.89 -1.02
CA ARG A 269 -26.52 24.43 0.30
C ARG A 269 -25.32 24.21 1.21
N GLY A 270 -24.24 23.61 0.70
CA GLY A 270 -22.97 23.47 1.40
C GLY A 270 -22.31 24.82 1.73
N LEU A 271 -22.34 25.77 0.78
CA LEU A 271 -21.84 27.13 0.95
C LEU A 271 -22.72 27.94 1.91
N ASN A 272 -24.05 27.79 1.84
CA ASN A 272 -24.98 28.40 2.78
C ASN A 272 -24.82 27.81 4.19
N LEU A 273 -24.56 26.50 4.30
CA LEU A 273 -24.23 25.87 5.58
C LEU A 273 -22.90 26.42 6.13
N ARG A 274 -21.86 26.54 5.30
CA ARG A 274 -20.59 27.19 5.69
C ARG A 274 -20.79 28.66 6.08
N LYS A 275 -21.64 29.40 5.36
CA LYS A 275 -22.00 30.79 5.70
C LYS A 275 -22.71 30.84 7.05
N GLN A 276 -23.68 29.97 7.30
CA GLN A 276 -24.35 29.87 8.61
C GLN A 276 -23.35 29.51 9.72
N GLN A 277 -22.44 28.55 9.48
CA GLN A 277 -21.37 28.20 10.43
C GLN A 277 -20.44 29.38 10.72
N ALA A 278 -20.01 30.12 9.69
CA ALA A 278 -19.17 31.30 9.85
C ALA A 278 -19.89 32.44 10.58
N LEU A 279 -21.19 32.65 10.31
CA LEU A 279 -22.01 33.63 11.03
C LEU A 279 -22.17 33.25 12.51
N LEU A 280 -22.35 31.97 12.82
CA LEU A 280 -22.38 31.48 14.21
C LEU A 280 -21.03 31.68 14.90
N GLN A 281 -19.91 31.43 14.20
CA GLN A 281 -18.57 31.70 14.72
C GLN A 281 -18.35 33.18 15.00
N LEU A 282 -18.75 34.07 14.07
CA LEU A 282 -18.66 35.52 14.27
C LEU A 282 -19.55 35.98 15.43
N HIS A 283 -20.76 35.44 15.57
CA HIS A 283 -21.63 35.73 16.71
C HIS A 283 -20.96 35.33 18.03
N HIS A 284 -20.40 34.12 18.09
CA HIS A 284 -19.70 33.63 19.27
C HIS A 284 -18.46 34.48 19.61
N GLN A 285 -17.67 34.88 18.61
CA GLN A 285 -16.54 35.79 18.80
C GLN A 285 -16.99 37.18 19.29
N THR A 286 -18.07 37.72 18.71
CA THR A 286 -18.59 39.05 19.09
C THR A 286 -19.15 39.04 20.52
N GLU A 287 -19.86 37.99 20.91
CA GLU A 287 -20.34 37.79 22.28
C GLU A 287 -19.17 37.55 23.27
N GLY A 288 -18.15 36.81 22.84
CA GLY A 288 -16.89 36.63 23.58
C GLY A 288 -16.21 37.97 23.88
N SER A 289 -15.98 38.80 22.86
CA SER A 289 -15.36 40.13 23.02
C SER A 289 -16.25 41.10 23.81
N ARG A 290 -17.58 41.02 23.68
CA ARG A 290 -18.51 41.81 24.51
C ARG A 290 -18.46 41.40 25.98
N THR A 291 -18.34 40.12 26.28
CA THR A 291 -18.20 39.64 27.67
C THR A 291 -16.82 39.93 28.27
N GLU A 292 -15.75 39.94 27.47
CA GLU A 292 -14.42 40.39 27.90
C GLU A 292 -14.40 41.89 28.25
N HIS A 293 -15.07 42.74 27.45
CA HIS A 293 -15.22 44.17 27.77
C HIS A 293 -16.10 44.46 28.99
N ILE A 294 -17.03 43.56 29.33
CA ILE A 294 -17.86 43.69 30.55
C ILE A 294 -17.12 43.14 31.78
N ALA A 295 -16.29 42.10 31.63
CA ALA A 295 -15.48 41.54 32.71
C ALA A 295 -14.34 42.48 33.18
N SER A 296 -13.93 43.46 32.35
CA SER A 296 -13.02 44.53 32.79
C SER A 296 -13.66 45.57 33.73
N LEU A 297 -14.95 45.44 34.06
CA LEU A 297 -15.68 46.27 35.03
C LEU A 297 -16.07 45.40 36.23
N ASP A 298 -15.15 45.26 37.20
CA ASP A 298 -15.30 44.77 38.58
C ASP A 298 -16.55 43.93 38.93
N VAL A 299 -16.53 42.63 38.61
CA VAL A 299 -17.43 41.62 39.23
C VAL A 299 -16.58 40.43 39.72
N PRO A 300 -16.82 39.88 40.94
CA PRO A 300 -16.06 38.75 41.46
C PRO A 300 -16.16 37.51 40.57
N ASP A 301 -14.99 36.92 40.30
CA ASP A 301 -14.66 35.92 39.27
C ASP A 301 -15.16 34.48 39.56
N ASP A 302 -16.36 34.32 40.13
CA ASP A 302 -16.78 33.04 40.75
C ASP A 302 -17.67 32.15 39.85
N GLN A 303 -17.81 32.48 38.55
CA GLN A 303 -18.69 31.71 37.62
C GLN A 303 -18.13 31.51 36.19
N LEU A 304 -16.83 31.74 35.97
CA LEU A 304 -16.25 31.58 34.63
C LEU A 304 -15.97 30.10 34.32
N HIS A 305 -16.97 29.42 33.76
CA HIS A 305 -16.85 28.11 33.10
C HIS A 305 -16.09 28.21 31.76
N LYS A 306 -15.08 29.08 31.66
CA LYS A 306 -14.34 29.37 30.43
C LYS A 306 -12.91 28.85 30.57
N VAL A 307 -12.42 28.16 29.54
CA VAL A 307 -11.01 27.79 29.43
C VAL A 307 -10.22 29.01 28.97
N GLN A 308 -9.01 29.21 29.50
CA GLN A 308 -8.15 30.34 29.12
C GLN A 308 -7.84 30.31 27.61
N ALA A 309 -7.89 31.48 26.97
CA ALA A 309 -7.77 31.62 25.51
C ALA A 309 -6.43 31.09 24.93
N ASP A 310 -5.34 31.16 25.70
CA ASP A 310 -3.99 30.78 25.28
C ASP A 310 -3.53 29.42 25.83
N THR A 311 -4.36 28.39 25.64
CA THR A 311 -4.07 27.02 26.09
C THR A 311 -3.71 26.07 24.94
N PRO A 312 -2.51 26.11 24.34
CA PRO A 312 -2.05 25.09 23.39
C PRO A 312 -1.71 23.76 24.07
N LEU A 313 -1.76 22.69 23.28
CA LEU A 313 -1.21 21.38 23.66
C LEU A 313 0.30 21.38 23.43
N GLN A 314 1.06 21.03 24.46
CA GLN A 314 2.46 20.68 24.36
C GLN A 314 2.58 19.18 24.12
N VAL A 315 3.27 18.81 23.04
CA VAL A 315 3.44 17.43 22.62
C VAL A 315 4.92 17.17 22.40
N TYR A 316 5.44 16.11 23.00
CA TYR A 316 6.79 15.61 22.75
C TYR A 316 6.81 14.08 22.78
N MET A 317 7.86 13.50 22.21
CA MET A 317 8.02 12.06 22.07
C MET A 317 9.34 11.61 22.68
N ASP A 318 9.33 10.44 23.30
CA ASP A 318 10.54 9.80 23.82
C ASP A 318 10.40 8.27 23.73
N HIS A 319 11.47 7.55 24.05
CA HIS A 319 11.49 6.10 24.04
C HIS A 319 11.43 5.50 25.44
N ASP A 320 10.65 4.44 25.57
CA ASP A 320 10.66 3.59 26.76
C ASP A 320 11.24 2.22 26.40
N ALA A 321 12.43 1.93 26.93
CA ALA A 321 13.16 0.68 26.69
C ALA A 321 12.51 -0.52 27.37
N GLU A 322 11.89 -0.34 28.55
CA GLU A 322 11.27 -1.44 29.30
C GLU A 322 10.02 -1.93 28.56
N THR A 323 9.15 -1.01 28.17
CA THR A 323 7.90 -1.35 27.46
C THR A 323 8.07 -1.43 25.94
N ARG A 324 9.27 -1.15 25.43
CA ARG A 324 9.67 -1.19 24.02
C ARG A 324 8.70 -0.43 23.11
N CYS A 325 8.50 0.84 23.39
CA CYS A 325 7.60 1.69 22.61
C CYS A 325 8.06 3.14 22.55
N VAL A 326 7.45 3.89 21.63
CA VAL A 326 7.52 5.35 21.63
C VAL A 326 6.45 5.87 22.59
N GLN A 327 6.85 6.64 23.60
CA GLN A 327 5.95 7.35 24.49
C GLN A 327 5.65 8.74 23.92
N LEU A 328 4.37 8.99 23.66
CA LEU A 328 3.86 10.30 23.27
C LEU A 328 3.30 11.01 24.51
N TYR A 329 3.93 12.10 24.90
CA TYR A 329 3.47 12.93 25.99
C TYR A 329 2.61 14.07 25.44
N VAL A 330 1.38 14.17 25.92
CA VAL A 330 0.44 15.23 25.55
C VAL A 330 0.00 15.94 26.81
N ARG A 331 0.31 17.22 26.95
CA ARG A 331 -0.07 18.02 28.13
C ARG A 331 -0.57 19.41 27.73
N SER A 332 -1.45 19.99 28.54
CA SER A 332 -1.75 21.41 28.46
C SER A 332 -0.58 22.24 29.00
N ASN A 333 -0.38 23.44 28.47
CA ASN A 333 0.69 24.35 28.91
C ASN A 333 0.42 25.02 30.27
N ASN A 334 -0.84 25.11 30.69
CA ASN A 334 -1.30 25.82 31.89
C ASN A 334 -2.05 24.90 32.86
N GLU A 335 -1.76 23.59 32.83
CA GLU A 335 -2.40 22.58 33.69
C GLU A 335 -3.93 22.46 33.53
N THR A 336 -4.51 22.98 32.44
CA THR A 336 -5.91 22.75 32.12
C THR A 336 -6.21 21.24 32.05
N PRO A 337 -7.20 20.74 32.81
CA PRO A 337 -7.51 19.32 32.84
C PRO A 337 -8.09 18.85 31.50
N LEU A 338 -7.67 17.66 31.08
CA LEU A 338 -8.06 17.05 29.82
C LEU A 338 -8.97 15.86 30.10
N ARG A 339 -10.20 15.85 29.59
CA ARG A 339 -11.18 14.78 29.77
C ARG A 339 -10.84 13.51 28.99
N CYS A 340 -10.39 13.67 27.75
CA CYS A 340 -10.02 12.57 26.87
C CYS A 340 -9.08 13.05 25.75
N LEU A 341 -8.42 12.10 25.09
CA LEU A 341 -7.62 12.31 23.89
C LEU A 341 -8.12 11.44 22.74
N LEU A 342 -8.16 12.01 21.55
CA LEU A 342 -8.37 11.29 20.29
C LEU A 342 -7.11 11.45 19.44
N LEU A 343 -6.55 10.34 19.00
CA LEU A 343 -5.37 10.28 18.16
C LEU A 343 -5.80 9.78 16.79
N PHE A 344 -5.41 10.48 15.73
CA PHE A 344 -5.62 10.06 14.35
C PHE A 344 -4.25 9.90 13.71
N GLY A 345 -3.93 8.69 13.27
CA GLY A 345 -2.64 8.35 12.68
C GLY A 345 -2.84 7.19 11.72
N GLU A 346 -2.74 7.49 10.43
CA GLU A 346 -3.04 6.51 9.38
C GLU A 346 -1.92 5.45 9.31
N GLY A 347 -2.28 4.16 9.35
CA GLY A 347 -1.31 3.06 9.35
C GLY A 347 -0.61 2.82 10.71
N LEU A 348 -0.84 3.67 11.72
CA LEU A 348 -0.27 3.51 13.06
C LEU A 348 -1.05 2.53 13.93
N PHE A 349 -2.37 2.44 13.76
CA PHE A 349 -3.25 1.56 14.53
C PHE A 349 -3.72 0.39 13.64
N PRO A 350 -3.41 -0.87 13.96
CA PRO A 350 -3.62 -2.02 13.05
C PRO A 350 -5.05 -2.25 12.58
N GLU A 351 -6.04 -1.91 13.41
CA GLU A 351 -7.46 -2.23 13.16
C GLU A 351 -8.32 -0.97 12.94
N CYS A 352 -7.76 0.22 13.13
CA CYS A 352 -8.53 1.47 13.24
C CYS A 352 -7.76 2.67 12.67
N GLU A 353 -8.47 3.76 12.39
CA GLU A 353 -7.86 5.03 11.97
C GLU A 353 -7.50 5.95 13.14
N SER A 354 -8.15 5.69 14.28
CA SER A 354 -8.01 6.49 15.47
C SER A 354 -7.95 5.64 16.72
N ARG A 355 -7.33 6.21 17.75
CA ARG A 355 -7.28 5.65 19.09
C ARG A 355 -7.81 6.69 20.07
N ILE A 356 -8.77 6.28 20.88
CA ILE A 356 -9.37 7.14 21.90
C ILE A 356 -8.85 6.72 23.27
N ILE A 357 -8.35 7.69 24.03
CA ILE A 357 -7.97 7.53 25.42
C ILE A 357 -9.04 8.20 26.25
N TYR A 358 -9.84 7.36 26.91
CA TYR A 358 -10.98 7.79 27.70
C TYR A 358 -10.84 7.26 29.13
N PRO A 359 -10.29 8.05 30.05
CA PRO A 359 -10.21 7.66 31.45
C PRO A 359 -11.60 7.53 32.08
N ARG A 360 -11.68 6.64 33.08
CA ARG A 360 -12.87 6.52 33.92
C ARG A 360 -13.20 7.86 34.57
N GLU A 361 -14.47 8.07 34.84
CA GLU A 361 -14.96 9.29 35.46
C GLU A 361 -14.33 9.46 36.85
N SER A 362 -13.53 10.51 37.01
CA SER A 362 -12.87 10.88 38.26
C SER A 362 -13.30 12.28 38.68
N VAL A 363 -13.10 12.62 39.96
CA VAL A 363 -13.35 13.97 40.48
C VAL A 363 -12.34 14.96 39.86
N THR A 364 -11.10 14.53 39.65
CA THR A 364 -10.02 15.31 39.03
C THR A 364 -9.49 14.60 37.79
N PHE A 365 -9.44 15.32 36.66
CA PHE A 365 -8.81 14.83 35.43
C PHE A 365 -7.36 15.33 35.35
N PRO A 366 -6.44 14.54 34.78
CA PRO A 366 -5.07 14.98 34.61
C PRO A 366 -4.98 16.05 33.50
N SER A 367 -3.98 16.92 33.62
CA SER A 367 -3.64 17.91 32.60
C SER A 367 -2.80 17.34 31.45
N GLY A 368 -2.39 16.08 31.55
CA GLY A 368 -1.64 15.39 30.51
C GLY A 368 -1.77 13.88 30.55
N TYR A 369 -1.40 13.25 29.44
CA TYR A 369 -1.42 11.81 29.22
C TYR A 369 -0.14 11.35 28.54
N VAL A 370 0.23 10.09 28.81
CA VAL A 370 1.32 9.39 28.13
C VAL A 370 0.71 8.26 27.32
N VAL A 371 1.01 8.22 26.03
CA VAL A 371 0.46 7.23 25.10
C VAL A 371 1.57 6.38 24.52
N GLN A 372 1.45 5.08 24.67
CA GLN A 372 2.37 4.13 24.05
C GLN A 372 2.00 3.89 22.59
N LEU A 373 2.93 4.21 21.69
CA LEU A 373 2.85 3.98 20.25
C LEU A 373 3.84 2.89 19.85
N ARG A 374 3.38 1.95 19.01
CA ARG A 374 4.22 0.87 18.44
C ARG A 374 4.03 0.81 16.93
N PRO A 375 4.63 1.76 16.17
CA PRO A 375 4.58 1.74 14.72
C PRO A 375 5.06 0.40 14.15
N PRO A 376 4.31 -0.22 13.23
CA PRO A 376 4.68 -1.52 12.67
C PRO A 376 5.82 -1.40 11.64
N ARG A 377 5.92 -0.28 10.93
CA ARG A 377 6.82 -0.09 9.77
C ARG A 377 7.67 1.19 9.88
N ASN A 378 8.75 1.25 9.10
CA ASN A 378 9.62 2.41 8.95
C ASN A 378 9.00 3.49 8.05
N LEU A 379 7.91 4.12 8.51
CA LEU A 379 7.21 5.14 7.74
C LEU A 379 6.92 6.38 8.59
N PRO A 380 7.12 7.59 8.04
CA PRO A 380 6.70 8.80 8.72
C PRO A 380 5.17 8.85 8.78
N VAL A 381 4.62 9.27 9.93
CA VAL A 381 3.17 9.35 10.14
C VAL A 381 2.78 10.69 10.72
N ASP A 382 1.88 11.41 10.05
CA ASP A 382 1.24 12.60 10.61
C ASP A 382 0.24 12.19 11.69
N LEU A 383 0.52 12.55 12.93
CA LEU A 383 -0.32 12.27 14.08
C LEU A 383 -1.12 13.51 14.47
N THR A 384 -2.43 13.48 14.22
CA THR A 384 -3.35 14.53 14.69
C THR A 384 -3.92 14.15 16.05
N ILE A 385 -3.74 15.03 17.04
CA ILE A 385 -4.17 14.85 18.41
C ILE A 385 -5.30 15.84 18.68
N LYS A 386 -6.45 15.36 19.14
CA LYS A 386 -7.56 16.18 19.63
C LYS A 386 -7.79 15.91 21.11
N ALA A 387 -7.56 16.90 21.95
CA ALA A 387 -7.74 16.80 23.39
C ALA A 387 -8.98 17.58 23.83
N TYR A 388 -9.83 16.95 24.64
CA TYR A 388 -11.03 17.60 25.15
C TYR A 388 -10.69 18.22 26.49
N ALA A 389 -10.62 19.55 26.53
CA ALA A 389 -10.32 20.31 27.72
C ALA A 389 -11.59 20.65 28.50
N ILE A 390 -11.47 20.61 29.82
CA ILE A 390 -12.52 21.00 30.75
C ILE A 390 -12.05 22.17 31.62
N PRO A 391 -12.95 23.08 32.02
CA PRO A 391 -12.63 24.11 33.02
C PRO A 391 -12.23 23.50 34.36
N ALA A 392 -11.42 24.22 35.13
CA ALA A 392 -10.93 23.77 36.43
C ALA A 392 -12.06 23.61 37.48
N MET A 393 -13.08 24.46 37.43
CA MET A 393 -14.33 24.28 38.19
C MET A 393 -15.38 23.55 37.34
N ARG A 394 -15.81 22.38 37.84
CA ARG A 394 -16.82 21.54 37.19
C ARG A 394 -18.22 21.93 37.67
N SER A 395 -19.15 22.16 36.74
CA SER A 395 -20.59 22.01 37.04
C SER A 395 -21.05 20.61 36.63
N THR A 396 -21.96 20.01 37.39
CA THR A 396 -22.57 18.71 37.07
C THR A 396 -23.40 18.69 35.78
N GLU A 397 -23.62 19.85 35.16
CA GLU A 397 -24.45 20.03 33.95
C GLU A 397 -23.61 20.40 32.70
N GLN A 398 -22.29 20.30 32.77
CA GLN A 398 -21.42 20.72 31.67
C GLN A 398 -21.52 19.74 30.49
N THR A 399 -22.17 20.19 29.41
CA THR A 399 -22.41 19.40 28.19
C THR A 399 -21.48 19.76 27.03
N LEU A 400 -20.67 20.82 27.18
CA LEU A 400 -19.80 21.37 26.15
C LEU A 400 -18.33 21.38 26.61
N PHE A 401 -17.43 20.93 25.74
CA PHE A 401 -15.99 20.86 25.97
C PHE A 401 -15.23 21.63 24.90
N HIS A 402 -14.11 22.25 25.29
CA HIS A 402 -13.18 22.84 24.33
C HIS A 402 -12.33 21.73 23.72
N VAL A 403 -12.10 21.76 22.41
CA VAL A 403 -11.26 20.79 21.73
C VAL A 403 -9.99 21.47 21.26
N PHE A 404 -8.86 21.12 21.87
CA PHE A 404 -7.55 21.53 21.42
C PHE A 404 -7.03 20.53 20.38
N SER A 405 -6.40 21.04 19.32
CA SER A 405 -5.86 20.21 18.25
C SER A 405 -4.37 20.50 18.07
N ALA A 406 -3.57 19.45 18.00
CA ALA A 406 -2.15 19.52 17.64
C ALA A 406 -1.86 18.50 16.55
N THR A 407 -0.91 18.79 15.66
CA THR A 407 -0.43 17.82 14.66
C THR A 407 1.07 17.72 14.80
N VAL A 408 1.59 16.49 14.93
CA VAL A 408 3.02 16.22 15.07
C VAL A 408 3.41 15.11 14.11
N LEU A 409 4.57 15.22 13.49
CA LEU A 409 5.14 14.20 12.61
C LEU A 409 5.87 13.15 13.45
N LEU A 410 5.43 11.89 13.36
CA LEU A 410 6.19 10.76 13.86
C LEU A 410 7.28 10.40 12.82
N PRO A 411 8.58 10.46 13.16
CA PRO A 411 9.67 10.22 12.20
C PRO A 411 9.70 8.78 11.67
N ARG A 412 10.35 8.59 10.50
CA ARG A 412 10.41 7.31 9.79
C ARG A 412 10.98 6.16 10.62
N PHE A 413 12.07 6.43 11.35
CA PHE A 413 12.79 5.46 12.16
C PHE A 413 12.49 5.67 13.65
N SER A 414 11.21 5.88 14.00
CA SER A 414 10.80 6.18 15.38
C SER A 414 11.02 5.03 16.36
N MET A 415 11.13 3.79 15.91
CA MET A 415 11.26 2.59 16.77
C MET A 415 12.72 2.24 17.12
N TYR A 416 13.66 3.15 16.88
CA TYR A 416 15.07 2.98 17.21
C TYR A 416 15.47 4.06 18.21
N ARG A 417 15.79 3.62 19.44
CA ARG A 417 16.17 4.47 20.56
C ARG A 417 17.66 4.77 20.51
N LEU A 418 18.07 6.02 20.69
CA LEU A 418 19.48 6.37 20.85
C LEU A 418 20.01 5.78 22.17
N THR A 419 21.19 5.16 22.13
CA THR A 419 21.82 4.54 23.31
C THR A 419 23.10 5.28 23.68
N ASP A 420 23.36 5.37 24.98
CA ASP A 420 24.60 5.94 25.51
C ASP A 420 25.82 5.05 25.26
N GLU A 421 27.02 5.62 25.42
CA GLU A 421 28.28 4.90 25.22
C GLU A 421 28.38 3.66 26.14
N GLU A 422 27.91 3.74 27.38
CA GLU A 422 27.92 2.62 28.34
C GLU A 422 26.95 1.50 27.93
N GLU A 423 25.70 1.83 27.61
CA GLU A 423 24.68 0.89 27.14
C GLU A 423 25.10 0.22 25.81
N SER A 424 25.79 0.97 24.95
CA SER A 424 26.24 0.47 23.65
C SER A 424 27.26 -0.67 23.75
N VAL A 425 27.99 -0.78 24.87
CA VAL A 425 28.97 -1.85 25.10
C VAL A 425 28.28 -3.17 25.47
N GLU A 426 27.13 -3.10 26.14
CA GLU A 426 26.33 -4.28 26.51
C GLU A 426 25.58 -4.87 25.30
N LEU A 427 25.32 -4.04 24.28
CA LEU A 427 24.68 -4.47 23.05
C LEU A 427 25.65 -5.28 22.17
N ALA A 428 25.21 -6.47 21.78
CA ALA A 428 25.94 -7.28 20.80
C ALA A 428 26.11 -6.49 19.50
N LYS A 429 27.35 -6.42 19.00
CA LYS A 429 27.62 -5.77 17.72
C LYS A 429 27.03 -6.58 16.57
N PRO A 430 26.35 -5.92 15.61
CA PRO A 430 25.88 -6.58 14.40
C PRO A 430 27.03 -7.20 13.61
N VAL A 431 26.76 -8.36 13.01
CA VAL A 431 27.68 -9.02 12.08
C VAL A 431 27.49 -8.46 10.68
N GLY A 432 26.25 -8.12 10.34
CA GLY A 432 25.88 -7.50 9.08
C GLY A 432 26.25 -6.03 9.00
N GLY A 433 26.39 -5.53 7.78
CA GLY A 433 26.58 -4.11 7.54
C GLY A 433 26.83 -3.72 6.09
N VAL A 434 26.90 -2.41 5.90
CA VAL A 434 27.07 -1.75 4.62
C VAL A 434 28.02 -0.57 4.77
N GLN A 435 28.89 -0.42 3.79
CA GLN A 435 29.85 0.67 3.70
C GLN A 435 29.67 1.40 2.37
N PHE A 436 29.69 2.73 2.43
CA PHE A 436 29.59 3.62 1.28
C PHE A 436 30.29 4.95 1.59
N CYS A 437 30.39 5.84 0.61
CA CYS A 437 31.02 7.15 0.78
C CYS A 437 30.04 8.26 0.44
N LEU A 438 29.96 9.27 1.30
CA LEU A 438 29.22 10.51 1.07
C LEU A 438 30.21 11.65 0.85
N SER A 439 30.01 12.41 -0.21
CA SER A 439 30.78 13.63 -0.50
C SER A 439 30.29 14.83 0.32
N ASP A 440 30.07 14.64 1.62
CA ASP A 440 29.54 15.67 2.52
C ASP A 440 30.13 15.57 3.93
N ARG A 441 29.85 16.56 4.78
CA ARG A 441 30.36 16.63 6.14
C ARG A 441 29.47 15.84 7.12
N PRO A 442 30.02 15.32 8.23
CA PRO A 442 29.25 14.61 9.25
C PRO A 442 28.05 15.39 9.81
N GLN A 443 28.11 16.73 9.83
CA GLN A 443 26.99 17.58 10.28
C GLN A 443 25.73 17.39 9.42
N ARG A 444 25.86 17.13 8.12
CA ARG A 444 24.69 16.90 7.26
C ARG A 444 24.03 15.55 7.57
N LEU A 445 24.83 14.54 7.91
CA LEU A 445 24.30 13.25 8.37
C LEU A 445 23.62 13.38 9.75
N ILE A 446 24.14 14.21 10.65
CA ILE A 446 23.46 14.55 11.92
C ILE A 446 22.09 15.16 11.65
N GLY A 447 21.97 16.09 10.69
CA GLY A 447 20.69 16.66 10.29
C GLY A 447 19.71 15.60 9.77
N TRP A 448 20.18 14.66 8.94
CA TRP A 448 19.36 13.51 8.50
C TRP A 448 18.89 12.65 9.68
N ILE A 449 19.77 12.37 10.67
CA ILE A 449 19.40 11.60 11.86
C ILE A 449 18.31 12.34 12.66
N GLN A 450 18.49 13.64 12.91
CA GLN A 450 17.55 14.46 13.68
C GLN A 450 16.16 14.56 13.03
N GLU A 451 16.08 14.54 11.70
CA GLU A 451 14.81 14.57 10.97
C GLU A 451 14.10 13.21 10.92
N ASN A 452 14.86 12.10 10.92
CA ASN A 452 14.30 10.77 10.67
C ASN A 452 14.19 9.88 11.92
N PHE A 453 14.84 10.25 13.04
CA PHE A 453 14.79 9.56 14.33
C PHE A 453 14.21 10.48 15.41
N ILE A 454 13.72 9.88 16.51
CA ILE A 454 13.39 10.64 17.72
C ILE A 454 14.68 10.77 18.53
N VAL A 455 15.29 11.96 18.50
CA VAL A 455 16.54 12.25 19.19
C VAL A 455 16.37 13.53 20.00
N ASN A 456 16.36 13.38 21.33
CA ASN A 456 16.20 14.50 22.26
C ASN A 456 17.54 15.12 22.70
N GLU A 457 18.66 14.55 22.25
CA GLU A 457 20.02 14.95 22.63
C GLU A 457 20.84 15.47 21.44
N GLU A 458 21.82 16.33 21.70
CA GLU A 458 22.72 16.82 20.66
C GLU A 458 23.79 15.79 20.29
N LEU A 459 23.75 15.30 19.05
CA LEU A 459 24.77 14.39 18.53
C LEU A 459 26.10 15.12 18.36
N ARG A 460 27.17 14.58 18.97
CA ARG A 460 28.50 15.18 18.95
C ARG A 460 29.44 14.44 18.01
N ILE A 461 30.30 15.22 17.35
CA ILE A 461 31.43 14.70 16.57
C ILE A 461 32.61 14.56 17.53
N ASN A 462 33.30 13.41 17.48
CA ASN A 462 34.44 13.17 18.35
C ASN A 462 35.65 14.06 17.97
N LYS A 463 36.67 14.09 18.84
CA LYS A 463 37.89 14.89 18.61
C LYS A 463 38.64 14.55 17.31
N ALA A 464 38.42 13.35 16.75
CA ALA A 464 39.00 12.91 15.49
C ALA A 464 38.16 13.32 14.26
N GLY A 465 37.07 14.07 14.44
CA GLY A 465 36.18 14.50 13.37
C GLY A 465 35.21 13.42 12.88
N ASN A 466 35.07 12.31 13.61
CA ASN A 466 34.20 11.21 13.25
C ASN A 466 32.89 11.26 14.05
N LEU A 467 31.79 10.89 13.40
CA LEU A 467 30.49 10.65 14.04
C LEU A 467 30.37 9.16 14.36
N VAL A 468 29.93 8.82 15.56
CA VAL A 468 29.60 7.44 15.96
C VAL A 468 28.30 7.50 16.76
N VAL A 469 27.28 6.78 16.29
CA VAL A 469 25.96 6.74 16.92
C VAL A 469 25.51 5.28 16.99
N CYS A 470 24.92 4.89 18.11
CA CYS A 470 24.34 3.57 18.32
C CYS A 470 22.86 3.71 18.66
N PHE A 471 22.03 2.90 18.01
CA PHE A 471 20.60 2.83 18.28
C PHE A 471 20.19 1.41 18.67
N GLN A 472 19.25 1.30 19.60
CA GLN A 472 18.57 0.05 19.95
C GLN A 472 17.21 -0.01 19.26
N ALA A 473 17.00 -1.05 18.46
CA ALA A 473 15.71 -1.42 17.91
C ALA A 473 14.76 -1.90 19.02
N LEU A 474 13.60 -1.26 19.12
CA LEU A 474 12.55 -1.61 20.08
C LEU A 474 11.56 -2.64 19.52
N ARG A 475 11.51 -2.82 18.19
CA ARG A 475 10.69 -3.86 17.57
C ARG A 475 11.29 -5.24 17.85
N GLN A 476 10.43 -6.19 18.20
CA GLN A 476 10.83 -7.59 18.20
C GLN A 476 10.99 -8.03 16.74
N PHE A 477 12.18 -8.50 16.38
CA PHE A 477 12.37 -9.17 15.10
C PHE A 477 11.64 -10.51 15.16
N SER A 478 10.49 -10.60 14.49
CA SER A 478 9.86 -11.89 14.23
C SER A 478 10.62 -12.56 13.11
N ASP A 479 11.20 -13.74 13.37
CA ASP A 479 11.84 -14.54 12.34
C ASP A 479 10.86 -14.82 11.19
N PRO A 480 11.23 -14.52 9.93
CA PRO A 480 10.38 -14.80 8.77
C PRO A 480 10.42 -16.27 8.34
N VAL A 481 10.95 -17.20 9.16
CA VAL A 481 10.97 -18.62 8.82
C VAL A 481 9.57 -19.20 9.07
N PRO A 482 8.85 -19.67 8.03
CA PRO A 482 7.60 -20.40 8.24
C PRO A 482 7.89 -21.64 9.08
N GLN A 483 7.15 -21.83 10.19
CA GLN A 483 7.29 -22.94 11.16
C GLN A 483 6.97 -24.35 10.58
N ASN A 484 6.87 -24.48 9.26
CA ASN A 484 6.42 -25.70 8.60
C ASN A 484 7.55 -26.25 7.72
N GLY A 485 8.54 -26.92 8.32
CA GLY A 485 9.61 -27.57 7.59
C GLY A 485 10.64 -28.24 8.51
N VAL A 486 10.29 -29.45 8.96
CA VAL A 486 11.14 -30.33 9.76
C VAL A 486 12.37 -30.72 8.93
N ASP A 487 13.58 -30.57 9.51
CA ASP A 487 14.87 -31.26 9.21
C ASP A 487 16.13 -30.38 9.00
N ARG A 488 16.04 -29.04 8.98
CA ARG A 488 17.25 -28.16 9.02
C ARG A 488 17.13 -26.93 9.93
N GLU A 489 16.19 -26.98 10.87
CA GLU A 489 15.90 -25.88 11.81
C GLU A 489 17.09 -25.52 12.70
N GLU A 490 18.02 -26.43 13.01
CA GLU A 490 19.15 -26.14 13.93
C GLU A 490 20.16 -25.12 13.39
N PHE A 491 20.45 -25.08 12.08
CA PHE A 491 21.45 -24.14 11.56
C PHE A 491 20.89 -22.72 11.43
N LEU A 492 19.68 -22.57 10.89
CA LEU A 492 19.03 -21.26 10.75
C LEU A 492 18.53 -20.71 12.09
N SER A 493 18.03 -21.53 13.01
CA SER A 493 17.65 -21.07 14.37
C SER A 493 18.86 -20.55 15.14
N ASN A 494 20.01 -21.25 15.11
CA ASN A 494 21.24 -20.79 15.77
C ASN A 494 21.81 -19.48 15.20
N LEU A 495 21.41 -19.09 13.99
CA LEU A 495 21.75 -17.86 13.31
C LEU A 495 20.67 -16.76 13.52
N SER A 496 19.38 -17.12 13.60
CA SER A 496 18.24 -16.26 13.91
C SER A 496 18.26 -15.72 15.34
N CYS A 497 18.65 -16.54 16.32
CA CYS A 497 18.77 -16.12 17.73
C CYS A 497 19.87 -15.05 17.96
N LYS A 498 20.61 -14.66 16.91
CA LYS A 498 21.74 -13.72 16.95
C LYS A 498 21.50 -12.40 16.23
N ALA A 499 20.30 -12.13 15.70
CA ALA A 499 20.00 -10.81 15.16
C ALA A 499 20.13 -9.77 16.27
N SER A 500 21.16 -8.95 16.19
CA SER A 500 21.42 -7.92 17.20
C SER A 500 20.35 -6.83 17.10
N PRO A 501 19.81 -6.36 18.23
CA PRO A 501 18.86 -5.26 18.22
C PRO A 501 19.56 -3.91 18.03
N ALA A 502 20.84 -3.87 17.64
CA ALA A 502 21.62 -2.64 17.60
C ALA A 502 21.84 -2.18 16.15
N ILE A 503 21.87 -0.87 15.95
CA ILE A 503 22.26 -0.23 14.69
C ILE A 503 23.39 0.74 15.00
N TRP A 504 24.54 0.52 14.38
CA TRP A 504 25.71 1.39 14.51
C TRP A 504 25.89 2.19 13.24
N ILE A 505 25.89 3.51 13.35
CA ILE A 505 26.21 4.43 12.25
C ILE A 505 27.54 5.11 12.59
N ARG A 506 28.54 4.96 11.72
CA ARG A 506 29.80 5.70 11.84
C ARG A 506 30.08 6.44 10.55
N MET A 507 30.52 7.68 10.66
CA MET A 507 31.00 8.48 9.53
C MET A 507 32.37 9.05 9.87
N SER A 508 33.34 8.79 9.01
CA SER A 508 34.67 9.37 9.14
C SER A 508 34.70 10.83 8.68
N ALA A 509 35.71 11.58 9.10
CA ALA A 509 35.96 12.93 8.60
C ALA A 509 36.19 12.99 7.07
N LYS A 510 36.53 11.86 6.44
CA LYS A 510 36.72 11.74 4.98
C LYS A 510 35.42 11.50 4.20
N GLY A 511 34.30 11.30 4.88
CA GLY A 511 33.00 11.01 4.25
C GLY A 511 32.67 9.52 4.11
N GLU A 512 33.56 8.61 4.52
CA GLU A 512 33.26 7.17 4.54
C GLU A 512 32.25 6.87 5.65
N VAL A 513 31.13 6.24 5.29
CA VAL A 513 30.05 5.84 6.18
C VAL A 513 30.03 4.32 6.30
N THR A 514 30.01 3.81 7.53
CA THR A 514 29.79 2.40 7.84
C THR A 514 28.55 2.27 8.70
N MET A 515 27.54 1.55 8.21
CA MET A 515 26.34 1.20 8.95
C MET A 515 26.38 -0.30 9.27
N GLN A 516 26.45 -0.65 10.54
CA GLN A 516 26.39 -2.05 10.98
C GLN A 516 25.00 -2.32 11.54
N LEU A 517 24.33 -3.31 10.96
CA LEU A 517 23.01 -3.81 11.34
C LEU A 517 22.80 -5.16 10.65
N ASP A 518 22.06 -6.07 11.29
CA ASP A 518 21.85 -7.41 10.74
C ASP A 518 20.65 -7.49 9.78
N ASP A 519 19.71 -6.55 9.89
CA ASP A 519 18.52 -6.50 9.03
C ASP A 519 18.78 -5.73 7.73
N ILE A 520 18.76 -6.46 6.60
CA ILE A 520 18.95 -5.91 5.27
C ILE A 520 17.79 -4.99 4.85
N GLU A 521 16.57 -5.23 5.33
CA GLU A 521 15.39 -4.42 4.99
C GLU A 521 15.54 -3.02 5.59
N THR A 522 15.78 -2.93 6.90
CA THR A 522 16.08 -1.66 7.57
C THR A 522 17.29 -0.96 6.95
N ALA A 523 18.35 -1.70 6.59
CA ALA A 523 19.52 -1.12 5.93
C ALA A 523 19.15 -0.48 4.59
N SER A 524 18.33 -1.16 3.79
CA SER A 524 17.85 -0.64 2.51
C SER A 524 16.98 0.61 2.68
N ASP A 525 16.06 0.63 3.64
CA ASP A 525 15.23 1.79 3.96
C ASP A 525 16.06 3.02 4.35
N MET A 526 17.07 2.84 5.19
CA MET A 526 17.95 3.92 5.65
C MET A 526 18.79 4.45 4.50
N ILE A 527 19.39 3.59 3.67
CA ILE A 527 20.17 4.03 2.50
C ILE A 527 19.28 4.79 1.51
N GLN A 528 18.07 4.31 1.22
CA GLN A 528 17.14 5.00 0.32
C GLN A 528 16.73 6.37 0.87
N SER A 529 16.48 6.47 2.18
CA SER A 529 16.22 7.75 2.85
C SER A 529 17.41 8.72 2.73
N ILE A 530 18.63 8.24 2.98
CA ILE A 530 19.87 9.03 2.82
C ILE A 530 20.02 9.47 1.36
N ALA A 531 19.92 8.55 0.41
CA ALA A 531 20.06 8.85 -1.02
C ALA A 531 19.05 9.93 -1.46
N LYS A 532 17.79 9.85 -0.97
CA LYS A 532 16.76 10.85 -1.25
C LYS A 532 17.10 12.23 -0.66
N GLN A 533 17.50 12.31 0.60
CA GLN A 533 17.79 13.58 1.26
C GLN A 533 19.08 14.25 0.75
N PHE A 534 20.06 13.45 0.31
CA PHE A 534 21.31 13.93 -0.27
C PHE A 534 21.23 14.11 -1.80
N ASN A 535 20.07 13.83 -2.42
CA ASN A 535 19.84 13.89 -3.87
C ASN A 535 20.85 13.05 -4.67
N LEU A 536 21.15 11.84 -4.20
CA LEU A 536 22.08 10.91 -4.83
C LEU A 536 21.31 9.98 -5.78
N THR A 537 21.74 9.93 -7.04
CA THR A 537 21.17 9.02 -8.05
C THR A 537 21.75 7.62 -7.97
N ASN A 538 23.05 7.51 -7.68
CA ASN A 538 23.76 6.24 -7.54
C ASN A 538 24.69 6.32 -6.33
N LEU A 539 24.62 5.32 -5.47
CA LEU A 539 25.47 5.17 -4.30
C LEU A 539 26.20 3.83 -4.38
N PRO A 540 27.48 3.79 -4.78
CA PRO A 540 28.24 2.56 -4.74
C PRO A 540 28.41 2.13 -3.28
N SER A 541 27.92 0.93 -2.96
CA SER A 541 27.97 0.36 -1.63
C SER A 541 28.55 -1.06 -1.64
N THR A 542 29.29 -1.38 -0.60
CA THR A 542 29.78 -2.73 -0.31
C THR A 542 29.03 -3.23 0.92
N CYS A 543 28.33 -4.36 0.79
CA CYS A 543 27.55 -4.94 1.87
C CYS A 543 27.97 -6.37 2.20
N ASN A 544 27.72 -6.76 3.45
CA ASN A 544 27.86 -8.13 3.90
C ASN A 544 26.73 -8.43 4.89
N PHE A 545 25.84 -9.36 4.53
CA PHE A 545 24.72 -9.80 5.38
C PHE A 545 24.70 -11.34 5.41
N PRO A 546 25.53 -12.00 6.24
CA PRO A 546 25.71 -13.46 6.19
C PRO A 546 24.40 -14.24 6.38
N LEU A 547 23.54 -13.78 7.30
CA LEU A 547 22.24 -14.41 7.55
C LEU A 547 21.31 -14.31 6.33
N ALA A 548 21.19 -13.13 5.73
CA ALA A 548 20.34 -12.90 4.56
C ALA A 548 20.81 -13.72 3.35
N PHE A 549 22.13 -13.80 3.12
CA PHE A 549 22.69 -14.60 2.02
C PHE A 549 22.57 -16.11 2.26
N ALA A 550 22.69 -16.57 3.51
CA ALA A 550 22.41 -17.96 3.85
C ALA A 550 20.93 -18.32 3.61
N GLN A 551 20.01 -17.43 3.98
CA GLN A 551 18.58 -17.58 3.69
C GLN A 551 18.29 -17.61 2.18
N LEU A 552 18.94 -16.74 1.39
CA LEU A 552 18.83 -16.73 -0.07
C LEU A 552 19.29 -18.06 -0.68
N SER A 553 20.47 -18.54 -0.27
CA SER A 553 21.03 -19.80 -0.75
C SER A 553 20.12 -20.99 -0.42
N HIS A 554 19.58 -21.03 0.79
CA HIS A 554 18.60 -22.05 1.20
C HIS A 554 17.31 -21.98 0.38
N ALA A 555 16.74 -20.79 0.17
CA ALA A 555 15.52 -20.62 -0.60
C ALA A 555 15.68 -21.09 -2.05
N ILE A 556 16.82 -20.80 -2.69
CA ILE A 556 17.10 -21.26 -4.06
C ILE A 556 17.18 -22.79 -4.13
N GLN A 557 17.88 -23.43 -3.18
CA GLN A 557 17.95 -24.90 -3.11
C GLN A 557 16.57 -25.53 -2.87
N ALA A 558 15.76 -24.91 -2.00
CA ALA A 558 14.40 -25.36 -1.72
C ALA A 558 13.49 -25.25 -2.95
N VAL A 559 13.58 -24.15 -3.72
CA VAL A 559 12.80 -23.97 -4.96
C VAL A 559 13.07 -25.08 -5.96
N GLU A 560 14.33 -25.48 -6.14
CA GLU A 560 14.67 -26.56 -7.06
C GLU A 560 14.12 -27.91 -6.59
N ALA A 561 14.24 -28.22 -5.29
CA ALA A 561 13.67 -29.43 -4.71
C ALA A 561 12.13 -29.48 -4.85
N HIS A 562 11.44 -28.38 -4.54
CA HIS A 562 9.98 -28.26 -4.66
C HIS A 562 9.50 -28.30 -6.12
N ARG A 563 10.30 -27.82 -7.09
CA ARG A 563 10.00 -27.96 -8.53
C ARG A 563 9.92 -29.42 -8.95
N VAL A 564 10.89 -30.24 -8.54
CA VAL A 564 10.91 -31.68 -8.83
C VAL A 564 9.71 -32.38 -8.19
N THR A 565 9.43 -32.10 -6.91
CA THR A 565 8.27 -32.66 -6.20
C THR A 565 6.95 -32.28 -6.89
N ARG A 566 6.81 -31.02 -7.34
CA ARG A 566 5.63 -30.55 -8.07
C ARG A 566 5.42 -31.33 -9.36
N GLU A 567 6.47 -31.60 -10.13
CA GLU A 567 6.37 -32.38 -11.37
C GLU A 567 5.88 -33.81 -11.10
N GLN A 568 6.38 -34.46 -10.05
CA GLN A 568 5.94 -35.79 -9.63
C GLN A 568 4.46 -35.80 -9.23
N ILE A 569 4.00 -34.81 -8.45
CA ILE A 569 2.59 -34.70 -8.05
C ILE A 569 1.69 -34.47 -9.27
N VAL A 570 2.13 -33.66 -10.25
CA VAL A 570 1.36 -33.41 -11.48
C VAL A 570 1.22 -34.69 -12.31
N ALA A 571 2.27 -35.50 -12.40
CA ALA A 571 2.22 -36.79 -13.08
C ALA A 571 1.25 -37.78 -12.39
N ASP A 572 1.35 -37.93 -11.05
CA ASP A 572 0.44 -38.77 -10.25
C ASP A 572 -1.03 -38.32 -10.37
N MET A 573 -1.28 -37.01 -10.36
CA MET A 573 -2.61 -36.46 -10.56
C MET A 573 -3.17 -36.76 -11.95
N ALA A 574 -2.34 -36.69 -13.00
CA ALA A 574 -2.77 -37.00 -14.36
C ALA A 574 -3.18 -38.48 -14.49
N GLU A 575 -2.40 -39.39 -13.90
CA GLU A 575 -2.71 -40.81 -13.85
C GLU A 575 -4.03 -41.09 -13.11
N LYS A 576 -4.21 -40.49 -11.92
CA LYS A 576 -5.46 -40.59 -11.14
C LYS A 576 -6.67 -40.01 -11.86
N MET A 577 -6.50 -38.90 -12.57
CA MET A 577 -7.58 -38.29 -13.38
C MET A 577 -7.98 -39.19 -14.55
N GLU A 578 -7.01 -39.82 -15.21
CA GLU A 578 -7.27 -40.76 -16.30
C GLU A 578 -7.97 -42.03 -15.78
N HIS A 579 -7.50 -42.57 -14.66
CA HIS A 579 -8.16 -43.68 -13.99
C HIS A 579 -9.62 -43.36 -13.65
N LEU A 580 -9.90 -42.17 -13.10
CA LEU A 580 -11.26 -41.73 -12.77
C LEU A 580 -12.17 -41.66 -14.01
N LYS A 581 -11.68 -41.12 -15.13
CA LYS A 581 -12.44 -41.08 -16.40
C LYS A 581 -12.78 -42.49 -16.89
N VAL A 582 -11.82 -43.40 -16.87
CA VAL A 582 -12.04 -44.80 -17.29
C VAL A 582 -13.06 -45.49 -16.39
N THR A 583 -12.94 -45.34 -15.08
CA THR A 583 -13.88 -45.90 -14.09
C THR A 583 -15.29 -45.31 -14.26
N LEU A 584 -15.41 -44.01 -14.57
CA LEU A 584 -16.69 -43.37 -14.87
C LEU A 584 -17.35 -43.95 -16.12
N VAL A 585 -16.59 -44.12 -17.21
CA VAL A 585 -17.10 -44.70 -18.46
C VAL A 585 -17.56 -46.15 -18.24
N LYS A 586 -16.80 -46.94 -17.47
CA LYS A 586 -17.19 -48.31 -17.10
C LYS A 586 -18.46 -48.34 -16.24
N ALA A 587 -18.54 -47.48 -15.21
CA ALA A 587 -19.72 -47.36 -14.36
C ALA A 587 -20.97 -47.02 -15.18
N GLU A 588 -20.85 -46.09 -16.12
CA GLU A 588 -21.93 -45.70 -17.01
C GLU A 588 -22.30 -46.82 -18.00
N GLY A 589 -21.32 -47.59 -18.47
CA GLY A 589 -21.54 -48.80 -19.26
C GLY A 589 -22.40 -49.82 -18.53
N HIS A 590 -22.06 -50.16 -17.27
CA HIS A 590 -22.87 -51.07 -16.44
C HIS A 590 -24.26 -50.51 -16.14
N ARG A 591 -24.38 -49.20 -15.94
CA ARG A 591 -25.67 -48.51 -15.74
C ARG A 591 -26.56 -48.65 -16.96
N LEU A 592 -26.01 -48.48 -18.17
CA LEU A 592 -26.75 -48.62 -19.43
C LEU A 592 -27.18 -50.05 -19.72
N THR A 593 -26.42 -51.05 -19.28
CA THR A 593 -26.79 -52.48 -19.37
C THR A 593 -27.69 -52.96 -18.22
N CYS A 594 -28.13 -52.06 -17.32
CA CYS A 594 -28.92 -52.36 -16.13
C CYS A 594 -28.25 -53.34 -15.15
N ASP A 595 -26.91 -53.44 -15.16
CA ASP A 595 -26.14 -54.22 -14.20
C ASP A 595 -25.81 -53.36 -12.97
N TRP A 596 -26.79 -53.27 -12.07
CA TRP A 596 -26.71 -52.39 -10.90
C TRP A 596 -25.70 -52.85 -9.85
N ALA A 597 -25.35 -54.13 -9.81
CA ALA A 597 -24.36 -54.66 -8.86
C ALA A 597 -22.96 -54.16 -9.25
N SER A 598 -22.55 -54.40 -10.49
CA SER A 598 -21.27 -53.94 -11.02
C SER A 598 -21.19 -52.41 -11.09
N ALA A 599 -22.28 -51.72 -11.44
CA ALA A 599 -22.32 -50.25 -11.41
C ALA A 599 -22.06 -49.70 -9.99
N LYS A 600 -22.63 -50.33 -8.95
CA LYS A 600 -22.42 -49.91 -7.55
C LYS A 600 -20.97 -50.12 -7.10
N GLU A 601 -20.33 -51.22 -7.49
CA GLU A 601 -18.90 -51.43 -7.25
C GLU A 601 -18.06 -50.33 -7.93
N MET A 602 -18.29 -50.09 -9.22
CA MET A 602 -17.57 -49.05 -9.97
C MET A 602 -17.78 -47.63 -9.40
N TYR A 603 -18.98 -47.29 -8.91
CA TYR A 603 -19.20 -46.02 -8.22
C TYR A 603 -18.48 -45.94 -6.86
N THR A 604 -18.31 -47.07 -6.17
CA THR A 604 -17.54 -47.13 -4.92
C THR A 604 -16.05 -46.93 -5.18
N GLU A 605 -15.52 -47.55 -6.25
CA GLU A 605 -14.17 -47.30 -6.74
C GLU A 605 -13.97 -45.85 -7.18
N LEU A 606 -14.93 -45.28 -7.91
CA LEU A 606 -14.90 -43.88 -8.33
C LEU A 606 -14.89 -42.93 -7.14
N LEU A 607 -15.65 -43.22 -6.08
CA LEU A 607 -15.62 -42.44 -4.85
C LEU A 607 -14.24 -42.50 -4.17
N HIS A 608 -13.59 -43.67 -4.16
CA HIS A 608 -12.25 -43.82 -3.61
C HIS A 608 -11.20 -43.08 -4.44
N ALA A 609 -11.23 -43.22 -5.77
CA ALA A 609 -10.36 -42.50 -6.70
C ALA A 609 -10.53 -40.98 -6.57
N ASN A 610 -11.77 -40.49 -6.42
CA ASN A 610 -12.04 -39.08 -6.20
C ASN A 610 -11.45 -38.57 -4.87
N ARG A 611 -11.55 -39.34 -3.78
CA ARG A 611 -10.93 -38.96 -2.49
C ARG A 611 -9.40 -38.89 -2.59
N GLN A 612 -8.78 -39.84 -3.29
CA GLN A 612 -7.34 -39.82 -3.54
C GLN A 612 -6.93 -38.62 -4.39
N LEU A 613 -7.69 -38.29 -5.44
CA LEU A 613 -7.43 -37.13 -6.29
C LEU A 613 -7.55 -35.81 -5.52
N LEU A 614 -8.55 -35.68 -4.64
CA LEU A 614 -8.68 -34.52 -3.75
C LEU A 614 -7.50 -34.39 -2.78
N ALA A 615 -6.98 -35.51 -2.25
CA ALA A 615 -5.78 -35.49 -1.42
C ALA A 615 -4.56 -35.01 -2.22
N SER A 616 -4.31 -35.56 -3.42
CA SER A 616 -3.23 -35.10 -4.31
C SER A 616 -3.39 -33.62 -4.70
N PHE A 617 -4.63 -33.16 -4.89
CA PHE A 617 -4.93 -31.75 -5.18
C PHE A 617 -4.56 -30.82 -4.01
N ASN A 618 -4.92 -31.20 -2.78
CA ASN A 618 -4.55 -30.45 -1.59
C ASN A 618 -3.02 -30.41 -1.41
N SER A 619 -2.34 -31.55 -1.62
CA SER A 619 -0.87 -31.60 -1.62
C SER A 619 -0.27 -30.67 -2.67
N ARG A 620 -0.79 -30.66 -3.91
CA ARG A 620 -0.37 -29.73 -4.96
C ARG A 620 -0.59 -28.27 -4.57
N SER A 621 -1.72 -27.96 -3.95
CA SER A 621 -2.04 -26.58 -3.52
C SER A 621 -1.06 -26.10 -2.45
N ASN A 622 -0.78 -26.94 -1.45
CA ASN A 622 0.19 -26.63 -0.40
C ASN A 622 1.60 -26.46 -0.98
N GLU A 623 2.02 -27.38 -1.85
CA GLU A 623 3.32 -27.33 -2.52
C GLU A 623 3.48 -26.08 -3.38
N HIS A 624 2.44 -25.71 -4.13
CA HIS A 624 2.43 -24.49 -4.93
C HIS A 624 2.52 -23.22 -4.07
N GLN A 625 1.87 -23.21 -2.91
CA GLN A 625 1.94 -22.10 -1.97
C GLN A 625 3.37 -21.96 -1.42
N LEU A 626 3.99 -23.06 -0.96
CA LEU A 626 5.37 -23.06 -0.48
C LEU A 626 6.36 -22.58 -1.55
N LEU A 627 6.25 -23.10 -2.77
CA LEU A 627 7.09 -22.68 -3.89
C LEU A 627 6.94 -21.17 -4.17
N THR A 628 5.70 -20.67 -4.14
CA THR A 628 5.40 -19.25 -4.32
C THR A 628 6.04 -18.40 -3.22
N ASP A 629 5.97 -18.85 -1.96
CA ASP A 629 6.52 -18.12 -0.83
C ASP A 629 8.05 -18.05 -0.90
N TYR A 630 8.72 -19.15 -1.29
CA TYR A 630 10.17 -19.13 -1.54
C TYR A 630 10.56 -18.20 -2.70
N GLN A 631 9.82 -18.23 -3.82
CA GLN A 631 10.06 -17.32 -4.95
C GLN A 631 9.88 -15.85 -4.55
N LYS A 632 8.84 -15.53 -3.78
CA LYS A 632 8.64 -14.19 -3.22
C LYS A 632 9.83 -13.79 -2.35
N ARG A 633 10.31 -14.67 -1.47
CA ARG A 633 11.44 -14.38 -0.59
C ARG A 633 12.73 -14.11 -1.37
N ILE A 634 13.01 -14.88 -2.42
CA ILE A 634 14.16 -14.65 -3.32
C ILE A 634 14.06 -13.27 -3.96
N ASN A 635 12.91 -12.96 -4.58
CA ASN A 635 12.67 -11.68 -5.24
C ASN A 635 12.79 -10.49 -4.26
N GLN A 636 12.23 -10.61 -3.05
CA GLN A 636 12.36 -9.60 -2.01
C GLN A 636 13.82 -9.34 -1.61
N LEU A 637 14.62 -10.39 -1.42
CA LEU A 637 16.04 -10.25 -1.07
C LEU A 637 16.85 -9.61 -2.22
N ILE A 638 16.51 -9.93 -3.47
CA ILE A 638 17.13 -9.29 -4.65
C ILE A 638 16.79 -7.80 -4.67
N GLU A 639 15.52 -7.42 -4.44
CA GLU A 639 15.12 -6.02 -4.37
C GLU A 639 15.84 -5.29 -3.23
N GLN A 640 15.86 -5.87 -2.03
CA GLN A 640 16.54 -5.28 -0.87
C GLN A 640 18.03 -5.08 -1.14
N ALA A 641 18.70 -6.05 -1.76
CA ALA A 641 20.10 -5.93 -2.15
C ALA A 641 20.32 -4.84 -3.21
N SER A 642 19.41 -4.73 -4.20
CA SER A 642 19.47 -3.68 -5.23
C SER A 642 19.26 -2.28 -4.62
N SER A 643 18.39 -2.19 -3.61
CA SER A 643 18.04 -0.97 -2.89
C SER A 643 19.16 -0.47 -1.98
N LEU A 644 20.23 -1.24 -1.77
CA LEU A 644 21.42 -0.75 -1.06
C LEU A 644 22.27 0.22 -1.90
N ARG A 645 21.93 0.48 -3.17
CA ARG A 645 22.72 1.32 -4.11
C ARG A 645 22.13 2.69 -4.44
N GLY A 646 21.13 3.17 -3.69
CA GLY A 646 20.36 4.37 -4.07
C GLY A 646 19.28 4.04 -5.10
N LYS A 647 18.68 5.04 -5.77
CA LYS A 647 17.49 4.87 -6.63
C LYS A 647 17.63 3.62 -7.53
N GLY A 648 16.69 2.68 -7.39
CA GLY A 648 16.74 1.29 -7.87
C GLY A 648 17.60 1.08 -9.11
N CYS A 649 18.80 0.52 -8.91
CA CYS A 649 19.73 0.27 -10.01
C CYS A 649 19.27 -0.97 -10.79
N ALA A 650 18.60 -0.76 -11.93
CA ALA A 650 18.16 -1.80 -12.87
C ALA A 650 19.25 -2.82 -13.21
N ILE A 651 20.51 -2.37 -13.26
CA ILE A 651 21.69 -3.17 -13.58
C ILE A 651 21.89 -4.30 -12.54
N ALA A 652 21.66 -4.04 -11.26
CA ALA A 652 21.80 -5.08 -10.22
C ALA A 652 20.76 -6.19 -10.41
N ASN A 653 19.50 -5.82 -10.68
CA ASN A 653 18.43 -6.78 -10.96
C ASN A 653 18.77 -7.65 -12.19
N HIS A 654 19.26 -7.04 -13.27
CA HIS A 654 19.67 -7.78 -14.46
C HIS A 654 20.86 -8.73 -14.21
N VAL A 655 21.84 -8.34 -13.38
CA VAL A 655 23.00 -9.19 -13.06
C VAL A 655 22.63 -10.39 -12.20
N PHE A 656 21.82 -10.20 -11.14
CA PHE A 656 21.36 -11.30 -10.29
C PHE A 656 20.50 -12.31 -11.07
N VAL A 657 19.69 -11.83 -12.01
CA VAL A 657 18.76 -12.68 -12.76
C VAL A 657 19.46 -13.40 -13.90
N ASN A 658 20.44 -12.79 -14.55
CA ASN A 658 21.31 -13.50 -15.47
C ASN A 658 22.12 -14.59 -14.72
N ALA A 659 22.56 -14.32 -13.49
CA ALA A 659 23.22 -15.33 -12.66
C ALA A 659 22.28 -16.49 -12.26
N GLU A 660 21.02 -16.19 -11.91
CA GLU A 660 19.98 -17.19 -11.64
C GLU A 660 19.65 -18.02 -12.91
N ARG A 661 19.41 -17.35 -14.05
CA ARG A 661 19.08 -18.00 -15.33
C ARG A 661 20.21 -18.87 -15.87
N MET A 662 21.47 -18.51 -15.62
CA MET A 662 22.63 -19.28 -16.07
C MET A 662 23.10 -20.33 -15.05
N GLY A 663 22.46 -20.45 -13.88
CA GLY A 663 22.86 -21.42 -12.85
C GLY A 663 24.22 -21.12 -12.19
N PHE A 664 24.79 -19.93 -12.41
CA PHE A 664 26.05 -19.51 -11.79
C PHE A 664 25.76 -18.84 -10.45
N ILE A 665 25.60 -19.64 -9.40
CA ILE A 665 25.60 -19.14 -8.02
C ILE A 665 27.04 -19.19 -7.49
N VAL A 666 27.96 -18.53 -8.19
CA VAL A 666 29.26 -18.13 -7.63
C VAL A 666 29.52 -16.69 -8.08
N VAL A 667 28.66 -15.78 -7.62
CA VAL A 667 29.08 -14.39 -7.42
C VAL A 667 29.70 -14.41 -6.03
N ASP A 668 31.02 -14.26 -5.95
CA ASP A 668 31.87 -14.39 -4.75
C ASP A 668 31.14 -13.96 -3.45
N MET A 669 30.57 -14.94 -2.74
CA MET A 669 29.57 -14.76 -1.67
C MET A 669 30.14 -14.11 -0.39
N GLU A 670 31.46 -13.94 -0.31
CA GLU A 670 32.13 -13.29 0.83
C GLU A 670 32.36 -11.79 0.59
N ARG A 671 32.31 -11.32 -0.67
CA ARG A 671 32.47 -9.91 -1.04
C ARG A 671 31.71 -9.62 -2.33
N ILE A 672 30.53 -9.01 -2.20
CA ILE A 672 29.88 -8.37 -3.35
C ILE A 672 30.65 -7.07 -3.65
N THR A 673 31.78 -7.19 -4.35
CA THR A 673 32.41 -6.08 -5.09
C THR A 673 31.90 -6.12 -6.51
N VAL A 674 30.79 -5.42 -6.79
CA VAL A 674 30.38 -5.19 -8.18
C VAL A 674 31.07 -3.91 -8.64
N GLY A 675 32.32 -4.07 -9.09
CA GLY A 675 32.98 -3.06 -9.89
C GLY A 675 32.40 -3.07 -11.30
N LEU A 676 32.25 -1.88 -11.91
CA LEU A 676 32.11 -1.76 -13.35
C LEU A 676 33.37 -2.34 -13.99
N GLY A 677 33.26 -3.55 -14.54
CA GLY A 677 34.20 -4.15 -15.48
C GLY A 677 33.56 -4.20 -16.84
#